data_AF-A0A916HYT4-F1
#
_entry.id   AF-A0A916HYT4-F1
#
_cell.length_a   1.000
_cell.length_b   1.000
_cell.length_c   1.000
_cell.angle_alpha   90.00
_cell.angle_beta   90.00
_cell.angle_gamma   90.00
#
_symmetry.space_group_name_H-M   'P 1'
#
loop_
_entity.id
_entity.type
_entity.pdbx_description
1 polymer ?
#
loop_
_entity_poly.entity_id
_entity_poly.type
_entity_poly.pdbx_seq_one_letter_code
_entity_poly.pdbx_strand_id
1 'polypeptide(L)'
;SSKSAGGGELEGLVREALRLLDVRRLAISVHDACFPADADEDVGRGSPYSRGGLRFVAWARGLGFDVLQLGPQGRTPRDDPSPYRGSIFARSPLSVALAPLADDPAWGGILDRALLDSAIERSRSIPRERVAHEHALVEHERLLAAAWREFEVSPRAGLPALVREARAEHRAALARFEHENRDWLERASVFEALRTEYGHADFRSWSGADGSGIDARLYAPARDRVAMHAGRIREILASNEARVSRLRFEQYVAHAQHERLRRAARDLGMRLYADLQVGFAPEDEWSHPECVLDVYRMGAPPSRTNPEGQPWDYAVLDPDAYDAPAGGAGPVRHLLRRRLDRIFCDFDGVRIDHPHGLVCPFVYDADAEDPGFAVRHGARLFCSPDLEDHPTLARFAIARTADLHAEPRPERWADDWVVRLDEAQVARYSRLFDEIVEAALRHGSGREEIACEVLSTLPYPLRRVLERHGLGRFRVTQKASIADPRDGYRSENASPEDWIMAGNHDTPPVWRVVRDWAESGQTAPRASWLAERLAPAGTRPSDLASRMARDAGLLAHGLFADLFTSPARQVMIFFADVLGIEESYNVPGIRRAENWTLRVPPDYVDLHAARCAGLRALDLPFAFALALRSGPADSGRRRIAEALLARSPAGREALR
;
A
#
# COMPACT_ATOMS: atom_id res chain seq x y z
N SER A 1 -30.73 14.09 -15.78
CA SER A 1 -30.96 13.28 -17.00
C SER A 1 -29.89 13.49 -18.09
N SER A 2 -29.26 14.67 -18.25
CA SER A 2 -28.17 14.87 -19.24
C SER A 2 -26.76 14.49 -18.76
N LYS A 3 -26.50 14.43 -17.44
CA LYS A 3 -25.20 13.99 -16.88
C LYS A 3 -24.91 12.48 -17.06
N SER A 4 -25.94 11.63 -17.21
CA SER A 4 -25.74 10.17 -17.37
C SER A 4 -25.40 9.76 -18.82
N ALA A 5 -25.83 10.53 -19.82
CA ALA A 5 -25.55 10.22 -21.23
C ALA A 5 -24.09 10.48 -21.62
N GLY A 6 -23.49 11.57 -21.12
CA GLY A 6 -22.09 11.91 -21.40
C GLY A 6 -21.07 11.05 -20.66
N GLY A 7 -21.41 10.57 -19.46
CA GLY A 7 -20.53 9.68 -18.66
C GLY A 7 -20.36 8.30 -19.30
N GLY A 8 -21.47 7.70 -19.79
CA GLY A 8 -21.41 6.40 -20.46
C GLY A 8 -20.64 6.41 -21.79
N GLU A 9 -20.67 7.54 -22.51
CA GLU A 9 -19.91 7.68 -23.76
C GLU A 9 -18.39 7.76 -23.51
N LEU A 10 -17.95 8.56 -22.53
CA LEU A 10 -16.54 8.65 -22.17
C LEU A 10 -16.01 7.31 -21.64
N GLU A 11 -16.78 6.63 -20.78
CA GLU A 11 -16.40 5.31 -20.26
C GLU A 11 -16.20 4.30 -21.40
N GLY A 12 -17.07 4.32 -22.41
CA GLY A 12 -16.94 3.49 -23.61
C GLY A 12 -15.66 3.79 -24.40
N LEU A 13 -15.32 5.08 -24.57
CA LEU A 13 -14.08 5.50 -25.24
C LEU A 13 -12.83 5.07 -24.47
N VAL A 14 -12.82 5.23 -23.14
CA VAL A 14 -11.68 4.81 -22.30
C VAL A 14 -11.50 3.29 -22.35
N ARG A 15 -12.59 2.53 -22.24
CA ARG A 15 -12.54 1.05 -22.32
C ARG A 15 -11.97 0.58 -23.66
N GLU A 16 -12.40 1.20 -24.76
CA GLU A 16 -11.89 0.87 -26.09
C GLU A 16 -10.43 1.31 -26.27
N ALA A 17 -10.03 2.46 -25.71
CA ALA A 17 -8.64 2.91 -25.73
C ALA A 17 -7.73 1.92 -24.99
N LEU A 18 -8.08 1.52 -23.77
CA LEU A 18 -7.34 0.52 -22.99
C LEU A 18 -7.21 -0.80 -23.76
N ARG A 19 -8.30 -1.27 -24.40
CA ARG A 19 -8.27 -2.47 -25.24
C ARG A 19 -7.31 -2.33 -26.43
N LEU A 20 -7.33 -1.20 -27.13
CA LEU A 20 -6.44 -0.93 -28.27
C LEU A 20 -4.98 -0.73 -27.87
N LEU A 21 -4.72 -0.35 -26.62
CA LEU A 21 -3.41 -0.18 -26.01
C LEU A 21 -2.94 -1.44 -25.27
N ASP A 22 -3.73 -2.53 -25.28
CA ASP A 22 -3.46 -3.78 -24.55
C ASP A 22 -3.29 -3.61 -23.03
N VAL A 23 -3.93 -2.60 -22.45
CA VAL A 23 -3.92 -2.34 -21.01
C VAL A 23 -5.06 -3.09 -20.34
N ARG A 24 -4.71 -4.00 -19.43
CA ARG A 24 -5.64 -4.84 -18.68
C ARG A 24 -6.15 -4.18 -17.41
N ARG A 25 -5.28 -3.43 -16.71
CA ARG A 25 -5.58 -2.77 -15.43
C ARG A 25 -5.15 -1.32 -15.45
N LEU A 26 -6.03 -0.44 -15.00
CA LEU A 26 -5.76 0.96 -14.72
C LEU A 26 -6.12 1.24 -13.26
N ALA A 27 -5.10 1.27 -12.42
CA ALA A 27 -5.22 1.44 -10.98
C ALA A 27 -5.01 2.90 -10.55
N ILE A 28 -5.85 3.36 -9.64
CA ILE A 28 -5.58 4.57 -8.83
C ILE A 28 -5.08 4.12 -7.45
N SER A 29 -3.94 4.65 -7.03
CA SER A 29 -3.40 4.41 -5.70
C SER A 29 -3.70 5.58 -4.76
N VAL A 30 -4.27 5.27 -3.59
CA VAL A 30 -4.64 6.23 -2.54
C VAL A 30 -4.67 5.54 -1.18
N HIS A 31 -4.04 6.13 -0.16
CA HIS A 31 -4.08 5.57 1.21
C HIS A 31 -5.36 6.00 1.93
N ASP A 32 -5.84 5.22 2.90
CA ASP A 32 -7.08 5.49 3.66
C ASP A 32 -7.20 6.94 4.15
N ALA A 33 -6.12 7.45 4.75
CA ALA A 33 -6.08 8.79 5.32
C ALA A 33 -6.26 9.91 4.29
N CYS A 34 -5.88 9.63 3.03
CA CYS A 34 -5.90 10.59 1.93
C CYS A 34 -7.31 10.83 1.39
N PHE A 35 -8.29 9.98 1.71
CA PHE A 35 -9.63 10.13 1.16
C PHE A 35 -10.24 11.49 1.55
N PRO A 36 -11.11 12.06 0.69
CA PRO A 36 -11.86 13.24 1.08
C PRO A 36 -12.95 12.85 2.09
N ALA A 37 -13.41 13.83 2.85
CA ALA A 37 -14.56 13.71 3.74
C ALA A 37 -15.50 14.88 3.46
N ASP A 38 -16.80 14.71 3.60
CA ASP A 38 -17.77 15.82 3.54
C ASP A 38 -17.65 16.75 4.74
N ALA A 39 -18.13 17.98 4.60
CA ALA A 39 -18.01 18.99 5.66
C ALA A 39 -18.74 18.59 6.96
N ASP A 40 -19.76 17.75 6.88
CA ASP A 40 -20.58 17.21 7.98
C ASP A 40 -20.11 15.84 8.50
N GLU A 41 -18.97 15.33 8.01
CA GLU A 41 -18.33 14.09 8.50
C GLU A 41 -16.81 14.22 8.77
N ASP A 42 -16.18 15.35 8.41
CA ASP A 42 -14.72 15.54 8.52
C ASP A 42 -14.29 15.88 9.97
N VAL A 43 -13.57 14.95 10.61
CA VAL A 43 -12.96 15.14 11.93
C VAL A 43 -11.44 15.32 11.84
N GLY A 44 -10.93 15.86 10.74
CA GLY A 44 -9.51 16.10 10.51
C GLY A 44 -8.76 14.93 9.84
N ARG A 45 -9.49 13.95 9.30
CA ARG A 45 -8.94 12.78 8.60
C ARG A 45 -9.95 12.17 7.62
N GLY A 46 -9.44 11.72 6.48
CA GLY A 46 -10.20 10.97 5.48
C GLY A 46 -10.49 9.51 5.84
N SER A 47 -11.55 8.95 5.27
CA SER A 47 -11.82 7.52 5.32
C SER A 47 -12.44 7.04 4.00
N PRO A 48 -12.03 5.88 3.47
CA PRO A 48 -12.69 5.28 2.32
C PRO A 48 -14.11 4.79 2.64
N TYR A 49 -14.46 4.68 3.92
CA TYR A 49 -15.77 4.20 4.39
C TYR A 49 -16.80 5.33 4.53
N SER A 50 -16.37 6.59 4.40
CA SER A 50 -17.24 7.75 4.53
C SER A 50 -18.07 8.00 3.26
N ARG A 51 -19.06 8.89 3.36
CA ARG A 51 -19.88 9.26 2.19
C ARG A 51 -19.03 9.99 1.15
N GLY A 52 -18.15 10.89 1.57
CA GLY A 52 -17.17 11.56 0.72
C GLY A 52 -16.20 10.58 0.07
N GLY A 53 -15.73 9.58 0.83
CA GLY A 53 -14.83 8.54 0.33
C GLY A 53 -15.47 7.68 -0.76
N LEU A 54 -16.70 7.19 -0.54
CA LEU A 54 -17.44 6.40 -1.55
C LEU A 54 -17.73 7.21 -2.82
N ARG A 55 -18.01 8.52 -2.71
CA ARG A 55 -18.16 9.38 -3.89
C ARG A 55 -16.85 9.55 -4.66
N PHE A 56 -15.71 9.62 -3.98
CA PHE A 56 -14.41 9.65 -4.63
C PHE A 56 -14.13 8.36 -5.40
N VAL A 57 -14.47 7.19 -4.85
CA VAL A 57 -14.40 5.90 -5.56
C VAL A 57 -15.24 5.92 -6.84
N ALA A 58 -16.49 6.38 -6.74
CA ALA A 58 -17.37 6.50 -7.92
C ALA A 58 -16.84 7.51 -8.96
N TRP A 59 -16.25 8.62 -8.53
CA TRP A 59 -15.64 9.59 -9.42
C TRP A 59 -14.40 9.02 -10.13
N ALA A 60 -13.50 8.34 -9.40
CA ALA A 60 -12.34 7.68 -9.99
C ALA A 60 -12.76 6.62 -11.01
N ARG A 61 -13.79 5.83 -10.70
CA ARG A 61 -14.39 4.90 -11.67
C ARG A 61 -14.89 5.61 -12.92
N GLY A 62 -15.53 6.77 -12.77
CA GLY A 62 -16.02 7.61 -13.87
C GLY A 62 -14.93 8.19 -14.76
N LEU A 63 -13.69 8.33 -14.26
CA LEU A 63 -12.51 8.67 -15.07
C LEU A 63 -11.97 7.49 -15.88
N GLY A 64 -12.35 6.25 -15.52
CA GLY A 64 -11.97 5.02 -16.21
C GLY A 64 -11.05 4.07 -15.45
N PHE A 65 -10.66 4.40 -14.21
CA PHE A 65 -9.94 3.46 -13.34
C PHE A 65 -10.81 2.24 -13.03
N ASP A 66 -10.23 1.04 -13.02
CA ASP A 66 -10.91 -0.22 -12.70
C ASP A 66 -10.36 -0.90 -11.43
N VAL A 67 -9.30 -0.34 -10.84
CA VAL A 67 -8.70 -0.80 -9.58
C VAL A 67 -8.50 0.37 -8.61
N LEU A 68 -8.88 0.18 -7.35
CA LEU A 68 -8.50 1.00 -6.20
C LEU A 68 -7.39 0.29 -5.43
N GLN A 69 -6.17 0.81 -5.44
CA GLN A 69 -5.11 0.31 -4.56
C GLN A 69 -5.04 1.15 -3.29
N LEU A 70 -5.37 0.53 -2.16
CA LEU A 70 -5.20 1.12 -0.84
C LEU A 70 -3.77 0.88 -0.33
N GLY A 71 -3.34 1.67 0.66
CA GLY A 71 -2.11 1.39 1.42
C GLY A 71 -2.36 0.40 2.56
N PRO A 72 -1.34 0.09 3.39
CA PRO A 72 -1.52 -0.76 4.55
C PRO A 72 -2.56 -0.18 5.52
N GLN A 73 -3.48 -1.01 6.00
CA GLN A 73 -4.63 -0.58 6.82
C GLN A 73 -4.45 -0.89 8.31
N GLY A 74 -3.25 -1.31 8.71
CA GLY A 74 -2.92 -1.67 10.08
C GLY A 74 -3.00 -0.50 11.05
N ARG A 75 -3.18 -0.79 12.34
CA ARG A 75 -3.13 0.21 13.41
C ARG A 75 -1.70 0.75 13.53
N THR A 76 -1.52 2.05 13.35
CA THR A 76 -0.22 2.72 13.44
C THR A 76 0.10 3.16 14.86
N PRO A 77 1.38 3.25 15.24
CA PRO A 77 1.82 3.92 16.47
C PRO A 77 1.38 5.39 16.51
N ARG A 78 1.26 5.96 17.72
CA ARG A 78 0.88 7.37 17.90
C ARG A 78 1.99 8.35 17.47
N ASP A 79 3.25 7.96 17.67
CA ASP A 79 4.45 8.75 17.40
C ASP A 79 4.91 8.67 15.93
N ASP A 80 4.43 7.68 15.18
CA ASP A 80 4.77 7.47 13.77
C ASP A 80 3.51 7.05 12.98
N PRO A 81 2.87 7.98 12.24
CA PRO A 81 1.65 7.71 11.49
C PRO A 81 1.90 6.95 10.18
N SER A 82 3.14 6.50 9.92
CA SER A 82 3.47 5.72 8.73
C SER A 82 2.62 4.43 8.66
N PRO A 83 1.87 4.21 7.57
CA PRO A 83 1.12 2.97 7.36
C PRO A 83 1.99 1.71 7.40
N TYR A 84 3.27 1.82 7.05
CA TYR A 84 4.23 0.71 7.05
C TYR A 84 4.73 0.31 8.45
N ARG A 85 4.36 1.08 9.47
CA ARG A 85 4.52 0.71 10.90
C ARG A 85 3.23 0.10 11.48
N GLY A 86 2.20 -0.08 10.65
CA GLY A 86 0.90 -0.57 11.06
C GLY A 86 0.89 -2.08 11.31
N SER A 87 0.06 -2.51 12.26
CA SER A 87 -0.07 -3.94 12.59
C SER A 87 -0.59 -4.81 11.44
N ILE A 88 -0.27 -6.11 11.47
CA ILE A 88 -0.60 -7.00 10.35
C ILE A 88 -2.06 -7.48 10.33
N PHE A 89 -2.74 -7.55 11.48
CA PHE A 89 -4.15 -7.97 11.53
C PHE A 89 -5.11 -6.86 11.99
N ALA A 90 -4.76 -6.16 13.07
CA ALA A 90 -5.64 -5.14 13.63
C ALA A 90 -5.71 -3.91 12.71
N ARG A 91 -6.91 -3.56 12.26
CA ARG A 91 -7.12 -2.38 11.42
C ARG A 91 -6.99 -1.10 12.25
N SER A 92 -6.58 -0.02 11.61
CA SER A 92 -6.59 1.30 12.25
C SER A 92 -8.02 1.74 12.59
N PRO A 93 -8.34 2.01 13.87
CA PRO A 93 -9.63 2.60 14.25
C PRO A 93 -9.85 3.98 13.61
N LEU A 94 -8.76 4.66 13.19
CA LEU A 94 -8.80 5.94 12.49
C LEU A 94 -9.36 5.86 11.07
N SER A 95 -9.53 4.65 10.53
CA SER A 95 -10.22 4.47 9.24
C SER A 95 -11.73 4.37 9.42
N VAL A 96 -12.27 4.20 10.64
CA VAL A 96 -13.72 4.14 10.89
C VAL A 96 -14.37 5.47 10.52
N ALA A 97 -15.31 5.45 9.57
CA ALA A 97 -16.16 6.59 9.31
C ALA A 97 -17.16 6.75 10.46
N LEU A 98 -17.08 7.87 11.17
CA LEU A 98 -17.88 8.16 12.36
C LEU A 98 -19.32 8.57 12.03
N ALA A 99 -19.54 9.31 10.93
CA ALA A 99 -20.87 9.76 10.52
C ALA A 99 -21.88 8.62 10.31
N PRO A 100 -21.54 7.50 9.63
CA PRO A 100 -22.42 6.34 9.58
C PRO A 100 -22.88 5.79 10.94
N LEU A 101 -22.07 5.91 12.00
CA LEU A 101 -22.46 5.43 13.33
C LEU A 101 -23.55 6.32 13.97
N ALA A 102 -23.65 7.58 13.54
CA ALA A 102 -24.67 8.53 14.00
C ALA A 102 -25.90 8.53 13.09
N ASP A 103 -25.67 8.53 11.78
CA ASP A 103 -26.70 8.90 10.79
C ASP A 103 -27.32 7.69 10.08
N ASP A 104 -26.62 6.57 9.99
CA ASP A 104 -27.10 5.39 9.26
C ASP A 104 -28.02 4.54 10.16
N PRO A 105 -29.30 4.34 9.78
CA PRO A 105 -30.22 3.51 10.54
C PRO A 105 -29.73 2.07 10.72
N ALA A 106 -28.87 1.55 9.83
CA ALA A 106 -28.28 0.23 9.97
C ALA A 106 -27.45 0.10 11.24
N TRP A 107 -26.77 1.18 11.67
CA TRP A 107 -26.02 1.20 12.93
C TRP A 107 -26.90 1.53 14.14
N GLY A 108 -28.17 1.88 13.91
CA GLY A 108 -29.12 2.23 14.97
C GLY A 108 -28.72 3.47 15.76
N GLY A 109 -28.02 4.44 15.15
CA GLY A 109 -27.64 5.71 15.78
C GLY A 109 -26.87 5.51 17.09
N ILE A 110 -25.83 4.67 17.07
CA ILE A 110 -25.02 4.37 18.26
C ILE A 110 -24.05 5.50 18.62
N LEU A 111 -23.82 6.45 17.72
CA LEU A 111 -23.09 7.68 18.03
C LEU A 111 -24.05 8.86 18.11
N ASP A 112 -23.94 9.65 19.17
CA ASP A 112 -24.69 10.90 19.30
C ASP A 112 -24.23 11.92 18.24
N ARG A 113 -25.16 12.37 17.40
CA ARG A 113 -24.93 13.36 16.35
C ARG A 113 -24.35 14.68 16.91
N ALA A 114 -24.81 15.14 18.07
CA ALA A 114 -24.30 16.37 18.68
C ALA A 114 -22.83 16.24 19.10
N LEU A 115 -22.42 15.03 19.50
CA LEU A 115 -21.05 14.72 19.87
C LEU A 115 -20.11 14.73 18.65
N LEU A 116 -20.61 14.23 17.52
CA LEU A 116 -19.93 14.27 16.22
C LEU A 116 -19.86 15.70 15.67
N ASP A 117 -20.95 16.46 15.71
CA ASP A 117 -20.98 17.87 15.29
C ASP A 117 -19.95 18.70 16.06
N SER A 118 -19.81 18.45 17.36
CA SER A 118 -18.80 19.12 18.18
C SER A 118 -17.37 18.77 17.76
N ALA A 119 -17.11 17.55 17.29
CA ALA A 119 -15.80 17.15 16.78
C ALA A 119 -15.51 17.80 15.43
N ILE A 120 -16.51 17.83 14.55
CA ILE A 120 -16.42 18.51 13.24
C ILE A 120 -16.19 20.01 13.44
N GLU A 121 -16.87 20.66 14.39
CA GLU A 121 -16.63 22.08 14.67
C GLU A 121 -15.18 22.33 15.09
N ARG A 122 -14.61 21.45 15.93
CA ARG A 122 -13.21 21.53 16.35
C ARG A 122 -12.21 21.27 15.22
N SER A 123 -12.61 20.55 14.17
CA SER A 123 -11.76 20.27 13.01
C SER A 123 -11.79 21.38 11.96
N ARG A 124 -12.73 22.35 12.02
CA ARG A 124 -12.91 23.38 10.98
C ARG A 124 -11.70 24.29 10.74
N SER A 125 -10.83 24.46 11.74
CA SER A 125 -9.60 25.25 11.60
C SER A 125 -8.47 24.47 10.92
N ILE A 126 -8.64 23.16 10.73
CA ILE A 126 -7.65 22.26 10.14
C ILE A 126 -7.85 22.25 8.61
N PRO A 127 -6.79 22.46 7.81
CA PRO A 127 -6.87 22.33 6.36
C PRO A 127 -7.36 20.94 5.94
N ARG A 128 -8.40 20.87 5.10
CA ARG A 128 -9.03 19.60 4.70
C ARG A 128 -8.21 18.80 3.69
N GLU A 129 -7.18 19.43 3.14
CA GLU A 129 -6.14 18.83 2.32
C GLU A 129 -5.06 18.14 3.17
N ARG A 130 -5.17 18.22 4.52
CA ARG A 130 -4.21 17.65 5.47
C ARG A 130 -4.89 16.75 6.50
N VAL A 131 -4.19 15.68 6.86
CA VAL A 131 -4.53 14.83 8.01
C VAL A 131 -3.93 15.46 9.26
N ALA A 132 -4.76 15.70 10.27
CA ALA A 132 -4.30 16.06 11.61
C ALA A 132 -4.27 14.82 12.49
N HIS A 133 -3.19 14.03 12.39
CA HIS A 133 -3.09 12.70 13.03
C HIS A 133 -3.43 12.71 14.51
N GLU A 134 -2.85 13.62 15.29
CA GLU A 134 -3.07 13.72 16.73
C GLU A 134 -4.52 14.13 17.08
N HIS A 135 -5.07 15.12 16.37
CA HIS A 135 -6.46 15.54 16.56
C HIS A 135 -7.44 14.40 16.21
N ALA A 136 -7.22 13.76 15.05
CA ALA A 136 -8.05 12.65 14.60
C ALA A 136 -7.99 11.47 15.58
N LEU A 137 -6.81 11.15 16.13
CA LEU A 137 -6.66 10.13 17.16
C LEU A 137 -7.52 10.42 18.39
N VAL A 138 -7.38 11.62 18.96
CA VAL A 138 -8.13 12.03 20.15
C VAL A 138 -9.65 12.01 19.90
N GLU A 139 -10.11 12.52 18.76
CA GLU A 139 -11.54 12.52 18.43
C GLU A 139 -12.09 11.11 18.16
N HIS A 140 -11.35 10.25 17.45
CA HIS A 140 -11.78 8.86 17.23
C HIS A 140 -11.84 8.08 18.53
N GLU A 141 -10.83 8.18 19.41
CA GLU A 141 -10.85 7.51 20.71
C GLU A 141 -12.08 7.94 21.53
N ARG A 142 -12.37 9.25 21.58
CA ARG A 142 -13.49 9.81 22.32
C ARG A 142 -14.84 9.37 21.74
N LEU A 143 -15.01 9.45 20.42
CA LEU A 143 -16.27 9.16 19.74
C LEU A 143 -16.55 7.65 19.69
N LEU A 144 -15.54 6.81 19.44
CA LEU A 144 -15.71 5.35 19.47
C LEU A 144 -15.98 4.85 20.89
N ALA A 145 -15.37 5.45 21.92
CA ALA A 145 -15.73 5.16 23.30
C ALA A 145 -17.18 5.56 23.65
N ALA A 146 -17.70 6.66 23.08
CA ALA A 146 -19.11 7.01 23.22
C ALA A 146 -20.02 6.02 22.48
N ALA A 147 -19.65 5.64 21.26
CA ALA A 147 -20.40 4.66 20.47
C ALA A 147 -20.46 3.29 21.16
N TRP A 148 -19.33 2.83 21.72
CA TRP A 148 -19.28 1.59 22.49
C TRP A 148 -20.22 1.63 23.69
N ARG A 149 -20.17 2.69 24.52
CA ARG A 149 -21.05 2.83 25.69
C ARG A 149 -22.52 2.74 25.32
N GLU A 150 -22.92 3.41 24.24
CA GLU A 150 -24.31 3.36 23.76
C GLU A 150 -24.67 1.98 23.19
N PHE A 151 -23.75 1.31 22.50
CA PHE A 151 -23.93 -0.04 21.97
C PHE A 151 -24.09 -1.10 23.07
N GLU A 152 -23.32 -0.98 24.15
CA GLU A 152 -23.30 -1.89 25.30
C GLU A 152 -24.61 -1.83 26.11
N VAL A 153 -25.10 -0.63 26.44
CA VAL A 153 -26.28 -0.44 27.32
C VAL A 153 -27.65 -0.67 26.63
N SER A 154 -27.66 -1.21 25.40
CA SER A 154 -28.79 -1.08 24.47
C SER A 154 -29.68 -2.29 24.16
N PRO A 155 -30.10 -3.08 25.16
CA PRO A 155 -31.41 -3.69 25.11
C PRO A 155 -32.43 -2.80 25.87
N ARG A 156 -32.46 -1.48 25.60
CA ARG A 156 -33.46 -0.58 26.22
C ARG A 156 -34.83 -0.80 25.57
N ALA A 157 -35.82 -1.19 26.36
CA ALA A 157 -37.21 -1.37 25.92
C ALA A 157 -37.83 -0.11 25.27
N GLY A 158 -37.28 1.08 25.58
CA GLY A 158 -37.74 2.37 25.04
C GLY A 158 -37.21 2.77 23.65
N LEU A 159 -36.28 2.01 23.05
CA LEU A 159 -35.81 2.30 21.68
C LEU A 159 -36.85 1.84 20.63
N PRO A 160 -36.97 2.50 19.47
CA PRO A 160 -37.79 2.01 18.36
C PRO A 160 -37.41 0.58 17.96
N ALA A 161 -38.39 -0.23 17.52
CA ALA A 161 -38.18 -1.65 17.21
C ALA A 161 -37.05 -1.89 16.19
N LEU A 162 -37.04 -1.12 15.10
CA LEU A 162 -36.02 -1.19 14.06
C LEU A 162 -34.59 -0.93 14.59
N VAL A 163 -34.44 0.03 15.52
CA VAL A 163 -33.14 0.32 16.14
C VAL A 163 -32.68 -0.84 17.03
N ARG A 164 -33.61 -1.48 17.75
CA ARG A 164 -33.29 -2.64 18.57
C ARG A 164 -32.86 -3.84 17.72
N GLU A 165 -33.57 -4.09 16.62
CA GLU A 165 -33.26 -5.15 15.67
C GLU A 165 -31.88 -4.95 15.04
N ALA A 166 -31.60 -3.76 14.50
CA ALA A 166 -30.31 -3.39 13.93
C ALA A 166 -29.14 -3.57 14.93
N ARG A 167 -29.30 -3.09 16.17
CA ARG A 167 -28.28 -3.26 17.22
C ARG A 167 -28.13 -4.74 17.64
N ALA A 168 -29.20 -5.54 17.61
CA ALA A 168 -29.12 -6.97 17.90
C ALA A 168 -28.37 -7.74 16.80
N GLU A 169 -28.61 -7.41 15.53
CA GLU A 169 -27.86 -7.97 14.39
C GLU A 169 -26.37 -7.66 14.51
N HIS A 170 -26.03 -6.41 14.82
CA HIS A 170 -24.62 -6.03 15.00
C HIS A 170 -23.98 -6.71 16.22
N ARG A 171 -24.72 -6.98 17.30
CA ARG A 171 -24.21 -7.78 18.44
C ARG A 171 -23.93 -9.23 18.04
N ALA A 172 -24.84 -9.85 17.29
CA ALA A 172 -24.63 -11.20 16.78
C ALA A 172 -23.44 -11.27 15.80
N ALA A 173 -23.28 -10.24 14.96
CA ALA A 173 -22.16 -10.13 14.05
C ALA A 173 -20.83 -9.86 14.76
N LEU A 174 -20.81 -9.04 15.83
CA LEU A 174 -19.63 -8.87 16.69
C LEU A 174 -19.22 -10.20 17.34
N ALA A 175 -20.16 -10.95 17.93
CA ALA A 175 -19.85 -12.25 18.55
C ALA A 175 -19.27 -13.27 17.53
N ARG A 176 -19.80 -13.28 16.30
CA ARG A 176 -19.24 -14.08 15.21
C ARG A 176 -17.84 -13.60 14.81
N PHE A 177 -17.65 -12.29 14.66
CA PHE A 177 -16.35 -11.70 14.35
C PHE A 177 -15.31 -12.09 15.41
N GLU A 178 -15.64 -11.98 16.70
CA GLU A 178 -14.74 -12.39 17.80
C GLU A 178 -14.40 -13.88 17.77
N HIS A 179 -15.37 -14.72 17.39
CA HIS A 179 -15.14 -16.17 17.26
C HIS A 179 -14.20 -16.50 16.11
N GLU A 180 -14.47 -15.97 14.91
CA GLU A 180 -13.70 -16.21 13.69
C GLU A 180 -12.27 -15.66 13.77
N ASN A 181 -12.08 -14.60 14.56
CA ASN A 181 -10.82 -13.85 14.65
C ASN A 181 -10.09 -14.02 15.98
N ARG A 182 -10.52 -14.96 16.83
CA ARG A 182 -10.02 -15.15 18.20
C ARG A 182 -8.49 -15.11 18.31
N ASP A 183 -7.80 -15.82 17.42
CA ASP A 183 -6.35 -16.03 17.53
C ASP A 183 -5.55 -14.71 17.49
N TRP A 184 -5.83 -13.81 16.55
CA TRP A 184 -5.14 -12.53 16.46
C TRP A 184 -5.80 -11.47 17.35
N LEU A 185 -7.12 -11.54 17.54
CA LEU A 185 -7.86 -10.56 18.31
C LEU A 185 -7.55 -10.66 19.81
N GLU A 186 -7.31 -11.86 20.34
CA GLU A 186 -6.81 -12.05 21.70
C GLU A 186 -5.45 -11.39 21.87
N ARG A 187 -4.50 -11.69 20.98
CA ARG A 187 -3.14 -11.13 21.01
C ARG A 187 -3.16 -9.60 20.97
N ALA A 188 -3.93 -9.02 20.07
CA ALA A 188 -4.11 -7.58 19.96
C ALA A 188 -4.74 -6.95 21.21
N SER A 189 -5.70 -7.66 21.82
CA SER A 189 -6.35 -7.23 23.07
C SER A 189 -5.38 -7.20 24.24
N VAL A 190 -4.53 -8.24 24.37
CA VAL A 190 -3.53 -8.32 25.44
C VAL A 190 -2.42 -7.29 25.22
N PHE A 191 -1.94 -7.12 23.98
CA PHE A 191 -0.94 -6.10 23.66
C PHE A 191 -1.45 -4.70 24.04
N GLU A 192 -2.69 -4.36 23.68
CA GLU A 192 -3.27 -3.05 23.99
C GLU A 192 -3.41 -2.81 25.50
N ALA A 193 -3.77 -3.84 26.27
CA ALA A 193 -3.84 -3.77 27.72
C ALA A 193 -2.46 -3.47 28.31
N LEU A 194 -1.44 -4.25 27.95
CA LEU A 194 -0.07 -4.06 28.44
C LEU A 194 0.53 -2.73 27.99
N ARG A 195 0.40 -2.38 26.71
CA ARG A 195 0.85 -1.08 26.18
C ARG A 195 0.27 0.09 26.97
N THR A 196 -0.98 -0.02 27.41
CA THR A 196 -1.60 1.00 28.27
C THR A 196 -1.01 0.98 29.68
N GLU A 197 -0.84 -0.20 30.26
CA GLU A 197 -0.28 -0.39 31.61
C GLU A 197 1.15 0.18 31.73
N TYR A 198 2.02 -0.11 30.76
CA TYR A 198 3.41 0.39 30.72
C TYR A 198 3.55 1.80 30.13
N GLY A 199 2.54 2.29 29.40
CA GLY A 199 2.55 3.62 28.78
C GLY A 199 3.39 3.75 27.50
N HIS A 200 3.98 2.66 27.00
CA HIS A 200 4.74 2.63 25.74
C HIS A 200 4.59 1.27 25.02
N ALA A 201 4.94 1.23 23.74
CA ALA A 201 4.88 0.03 22.90
C ALA A 201 6.19 -0.77 22.85
N ASP A 202 7.27 -0.28 23.46
CA ASP A 202 8.52 -1.04 23.59
C ASP A 202 8.32 -2.23 24.54
N PHE A 203 7.96 -3.38 23.99
CA PHE A 203 7.62 -4.57 24.76
C PHE A 203 8.83 -5.19 25.47
N ARG A 204 10.06 -4.83 25.07
CA ARG A 204 11.30 -5.43 25.61
C ARG A 204 11.53 -5.04 27.07
N SER A 205 10.96 -3.91 27.51
CA SER A 205 11.04 -3.45 28.90
C SER A 205 9.86 -3.90 29.78
N TRP A 206 8.91 -4.68 29.25
CA TRP A 206 7.74 -5.15 30.01
C TRP A 206 8.12 -6.25 31.02
N SER A 207 8.35 -5.83 32.26
CA SER A 207 8.93 -6.66 33.33
C SER A 207 7.94 -7.56 34.04
N GLY A 208 6.64 -7.37 33.89
CA GLY A 208 5.61 -8.01 34.72
C GLY A 208 5.59 -7.47 36.16
N ALA A 209 4.51 -7.76 36.88
CA ALA A 209 4.33 -7.29 38.26
C ALA A 209 5.42 -7.80 39.24
N ASP A 210 6.04 -8.95 38.93
CA ASP A 210 7.09 -9.59 39.73
C ASP A 210 8.52 -9.30 39.21
N GLY A 211 8.65 -8.50 38.15
CA GLY A 211 9.94 -8.19 37.52
C GLY A 211 10.56 -9.33 36.70
N SER A 212 9.85 -10.45 36.48
CA SER A 212 10.36 -11.63 35.77
C SER A 212 10.58 -11.45 34.25
N GLY A 213 10.03 -10.39 33.67
CA GLY A 213 9.94 -10.20 32.22
C GLY A 213 8.91 -11.10 31.55
N ILE A 214 7.94 -11.64 32.31
CA ILE A 214 6.88 -12.51 31.76
C ILE A 214 6.06 -11.80 30.67
N ASP A 215 5.73 -10.52 30.86
CA ASP A 215 4.89 -9.77 29.93
C ASP A 215 5.62 -9.53 28.59
N ALA A 216 6.94 -9.28 28.60
CA ALA A 216 7.75 -9.16 27.38
C ALA A 216 7.84 -10.46 26.56
N ARG A 217 7.69 -11.63 27.21
CA ARG A 217 7.82 -12.96 26.59
C ARG A 217 6.53 -13.77 26.68
N LEU A 218 5.38 -13.08 26.78
CA LEU A 218 4.12 -13.72 27.14
C LEU A 218 3.72 -14.83 26.16
N TYR A 219 3.99 -14.63 24.87
CA TYR A 219 3.74 -15.60 23.80
C TYR A 219 4.94 -16.50 23.44
N ALA A 220 6.03 -16.44 24.21
CA ALA A 220 7.18 -17.35 24.11
C ALA A 220 7.39 -18.18 25.40
N PRO A 221 6.39 -18.95 25.88
CA PRO A 221 6.54 -19.73 27.11
C PRO A 221 7.53 -20.88 26.94
N ALA A 222 8.39 -21.08 27.94
CA ALA A 222 9.07 -22.35 28.13
C ALA A 222 8.04 -23.48 28.37
N ARG A 223 8.38 -24.72 27.99
CA ARG A 223 7.43 -25.87 28.05
C ARG A 223 6.82 -26.09 29.43
N ASP A 224 7.59 -25.88 30.50
CA ASP A 224 7.16 -25.99 31.90
C ASP A 224 6.37 -24.77 32.41
N ARG A 225 6.29 -23.70 31.62
CA ARG A 225 5.66 -22.41 31.98
C ARG A 225 4.41 -22.07 31.18
N VAL A 226 3.98 -22.92 30.25
CA VAL A 226 2.78 -22.70 29.41
C VAL A 226 1.53 -22.36 30.22
N ALA A 227 1.26 -23.11 31.30
CA ALA A 227 0.08 -22.88 32.14
C ALA A 227 0.13 -21.53 32.88
N MET A 228 1.34 -21.10 33.29
CA MET A 228 1.56 -19.82 33.95
C MET A 228 1.29 -18.66 33.00
N HIS A 229 1.83 -18.71 31.77
CA HIS A 229 1.60 -17.68 30.75
C HIS A 229 0.12 -17.61 30.35
N ALA A 230 -0.54 -18.76 30.15
CA ALA A 230 -1.97 -18.81 29.88
C ALA A 230 -2.80 -18.23 31.06
N GLY A 231 -2.34 -18.42 32.30
CA GLY A 231 -2.91 -17.78 33.48
C GLY A 231 -2.79 -16.26 33.43
N ARG A 232 -1.60 -15.75 33.12
CA ARG A 232 -1.32 -14.31 32.97
C ARG A 232 -2.15 -13.68 31.84
N ILE A 233 -2.32 -14.34 30.70
CA ILE A 233 -3.20 -13.88 29.61
C ILE A 233 -4.64 -13.70 30.12
N ARG A 234 -5.19 -14.70 30.83
CA ARG A 234 -6.55 -14.62 31.39
C ARG A 234 -6.68 -13.49 32.41
N GLU A 235 -5.68 -13.30 33.26
CA GLU A 235 -5.63 -12.21 34.25
C GLU A 235 -5.65 -10.83 33.57
N ILE A 236 -4.81 -10.62 32.55
CA ILE A 236 -4.75 -9.36 31.81
C ILE A 236 -6.09 -9.08 31.15
N LEU A 237 -6.68 -10.06 30.47
CA LEU A 237 -7.97 -9.91 29.79
C LEU A 237 -9.10 -9.61 30.79
N ALA A 238 -9.15 -10.30 31.93
CA ALA A 238 -10.17 -10.08 32.95
C ALA A 238 -10.05 -8.71 33.60
N SER A 239 -8.83 -8.29 33.97
CA SER A 239 -8.57 -6.98 34.57
C SER A 239 -8.80 -5.80 33.62
N ASN A 240 -8.90 -6.07 32.31
CA ASN A 240 -9.08 -5.07 31.26
C ASN A 240 -10.37 -5.27 30.42
N GLU A 241 -11.39 -5.97 30.94
CA GLU A 241 -12.59 -6.38 30.18
C GLU A 241 -13.22 -5.24 29.37
N ALA A 242 -13.43 -4.07 29.97
CA ALA A 242 -14.03 -2.91 29.29
C ALA A 242 -13.17 -2.41 28.12
N ARG A 243 -11.84 -2.37 28.29
CA ARG A 243 -10.89 -1.94 27.24
C ARG A 243 -10.84 -2.95 26.11
N VAL A 244 -10.76 -4.23 26.46
CA VAL A 244 -10.74 -5.35 25.52
C VAL A 244 -12.03 -5.36 24.69
N SER A 245 -13.19 -5.27 25.33
CA SER A 245 -14.49 -5.28 24.65
C SER A 245 -14.63 -4.09 23.69
N ARG A 246 -14.19 -2.89 24.10
CA ARG A 246 -14.15 -1.73 23.23
C ARG A 246 -13.24 -1.95 22.01
N LEU A 247 -12.02 -2.45 22.20
CA LEU A 247 -11.10 -2.72 21.08
C LEU A 247 -11.72 -3.71 20.09
N ARG A 248 -12.36 -4.79 20.58
CA ARG A 248 -13.02 -5.78 19.72
C ARG A 248 -14.17 -5.17 18.94
N PHE A 249 -14.97 -4.32 19.58
CA PHE A 249 -16.00 -3.54 18.90
C PHE A 249 -15.43 -2.61 17.82
N GLU A 250 -14.38 -1.85 18.11
CA GLU A 250 -13.74 -0.95 17.14
C GLU A 250 -13.21 -1.72 15.93
N GLN A 251 -12.56 -2.87 16.17
CA GLN A 251 -12.11 -3.76 15.10
C GLN A 251 -13.28 -4.27 14.27
N TYR A 252 -14.35 -4.75 14.90
CA TYR A 252 -15.54 -5.19 14.20
C TYR A 252 -16.15 -4.08 13.33
N VAL A 253 -16.29 -2.86 13.85
CA VAL A 253 -16.84 -1.72 13.10
C VAL A 253 -15.98 -1.41 11.87
N ALA A 254 -14.65 -1.36 12.03
CA ALA A 254 -13.74 -1.13 10.91
C ALA A 254 -13.90 -2.20 9.81
N HIS A 255 -14.05 -3.46 10.19
CA HIS A 255 -14.25 -4.58 9.26
C HIS A 255 -15.62 -4.54 8.58
N ALA A 256 -16.70 -4.25 9.32
CA ALA A 256 -18.04 -4.13 8.77
C ALA A 256 -18.14 -2.98 7.75
N GLN A 257 -17.47 -1.86 8.01
CA GLN A 257 -17.38 -0.74 7.09
C GLN A 257 -16.50 -1.05 5.86
N HIS A 258 -15.41 -1.79 6.03
CA HIS A 258 -14.61 -2.27 4.92
C HIS A 258 -15.41 -3.18 3.96
N GLU A 259 -16.20 -4.10 4.51
CA GLU A 259 -17.10 -4.95 3.71
C GLU A 259 -18.12 -4.14 2.92
N ARG A 260 -18.59 -3.00 3.46
CA ARG A 260 -19.46 -2.08 2.73
C ARG A 260 -18.73 -1.39 1.57
N LEU A 261 -17.49 -0.94 1.79
CA LEU A 261 -16.65 -0.39 0.71
C LEU A 261 -16.44 -1.44 -0.39
N ARG A 262 -16.13 -2.68 -0.03
CA ARG A 262 -15.94 -3.77 -0.99
C ARG A 262 -17.18 -4.02 -1.84
N ARG A 263 -18.36 -4.05 -1.22
CA ARG A 263 -19.63 -4.15 -1.96
C ARG A 263 -19.84 -2.95 -2.90
N ALA A 264 -19.65 -1.74 -2.40
CA ALA A 264 -19.82 -0.53 -3.21
C ALA A 264 -18.84 -0.47 -4.40
N ALA A 265 -17.58 -0.85 -4.21
CA ALA A 265 -16.59 -0.92 -5.28
C ALA A 265 -16.98 -1.97 -6.33
N ARG A 266 -17.42 -3.15 -5.89
CA ARG A 266 -17.92 -4.21 -6.78
C ARG A 266 -19.11 -3.77 -7.62
N ASP A 267 -20.08 -3.09 -7.01
CA ASP A 267 -21.26 -2.57 -7.70
C ASP A 267 -20.90 -1.51 -8.77
N LEU A 268 -19.79 -0.79 -8.57
CA LEU A 268 -19.20 0.14 -9.54
C LEU A 268 -18.32 -0.56 -10.60
N GLY A 269 -18.06 -1.87 -10.47
CA GLY A 269 -17.14 -2.61 -11.31
C GLY A 269 -15.67 -2.27 -11.05
N MET A 270 -15.34 -1.85 -9.83
CA MET A 270 -13.99 -1.47 -9.39
C MET A 270 -13.45 -2.53 -8.43
N ARG A 271 -12.23 -3.01 -8.68
CA ARG A 271 -11.54 -3.97 -7.83
C ARG A 271 -10.83 -3.26 -6.67
N LEU A 272 -10.73 -3.92 -5.53
CA LEU A 272 -9.97 -3.41 -4.38
C LEU A 272 -8.66 -4.19 -4.22
N TYR A 273 -7.55 -3.47 -4.18
CA TYR A 273 -6.22 -4.04 -3.97
C TYR A 273 -5.71 -3.62 -2.59
N ALA A 274 -5.21 -4.61 -1.85
CA ALA A 274 -4.52 -4.42 -0.59
C ALA A 274 -3.06 -3.99 -0.81
N ASP A 275 -2.42 -3.62 0.28
CA ASP A 275 -0.97 -3.46 0.37
C ASP A 275 -0.45 -4.33 1.52
N LEU A 276 0.30 -5.37 1.18
CA LEU A 276 0.96 -6.24 2.14
C LEU A 276 2.31 -5.62 2.45
N GLN A 277 2.39 -4.92 3.59
CA GLN A 277 3.63 -4.35 4.10
C GLN A 277 4.67 -5.45 4.38
N VAL A 278 5.95 -5.16 4.14
CA VAL A 278 7.05 -6.10 4.46
C VAL A 278 7.39 -6.12 5.95
N GLY A 279 7.15 -4.99 6.64
CA GLY A 279 7.48 -4.79 8.04
C GLY A 279 6.41 -5.28 9.01
N PHE A 280 6.84 -5.52 10.24
CA PHE A 280 5.99 -5.90 11.37
C PHE A 280 5.88 -4.74 12.36
N ALA A 281 4.71 -4.54 12.96
CA ALA A 281 4.61 -3.63 14.09
C ALA A 281 5.19 -4.29 15.36
N PRO A 282 5.58 -3.52 16.39
CA PRO A 282 6.01 -4.10 17.67
C PRO A 282 5.00 -5.06 18.29
N GLU A 283 3.69 -4.79 18.07
CA GLU A 283 2.59 -5.68 18.45
C GLU A 283 2.72 -7.07 17.81
N ASP A 284 3.07 -7.12 16.52
CA ASP A 284 3.15 -8.36 15.77
C ASP A 284 4.42 -9.13 16.10
N GLU A 285 5.56 -8.44 16.30
CA GLU A 285 6.81 -9.04 16.77
C GLU A 285 6.64 -9.69 18.14
N TRP A 286 6.03 -8.96 19.09
CA TRP A 286 5.74 -9.48 20.43
C TRP A 286 4.71 -10.62 20.42
N SER A 287 3.74 -10.55 19.51
CA SER A 287 2.69 -11.56 19.39
C SER A 287 3.16 -12.83 18.72
N HIS A 288 4.22 -12.80 17.92
CA HIS A 288 4.71 -13.97 17.16
C HIS A 288 6.22 -14.16 17.31
N PRO A 289 6.73 -14.28 18.56
CA PRO A 289 8.17 -14.39 18.81
C PRO A 289 8.78 -15.65 18.18
N GLU A 290 7.99 -16.71 17.97
CA GLU A 290 8.41 -17.93 17.28
C GLU A 290 8.63 -17.77 15.76
N CYS A 291 8.27 -16.61 15.20
CA CYS A 291 8.39 -16.34 13.77
C CYS A 291 9.56 -15.41 13.40
N VAL A 292 10.24 -14.80 14.38
CA VAL A 292 11.21 -13.72 14.14
C VAL A 292 12.63 -14.15 14.49
N LEU A 293 13.58 -13.76 13.63
CA LEU A 293 15.00 -13.89 13.85
C LEU A 293 15.51 -12.71 14.69
N ASP A 294 16.25 -12.99 15.75
CA ASP A 294 16.70 -12.01 16.74
C ASP A 294 18.02 -11.31 16.37
N VAL A 295 18.95 -12.03 15.74
CA VAL A 295 20.31 -11.54 15.42
C VAL A 295 20.37 -10.52 14.29
N TYR A 296 19.33 -10.41 13.47
CA TYR A 296 19.33 -9.55 12.27
C TYR A 296 18.06 -8.70 12.16
N ARG A 297 18.23 -7.48 11.68
CA ARG A 297 17.15 -6.59 11.24
C ARG A 297 17.17 -6.43 9.73
N MET A 298 16.01 -6.19 9.15
CA MET A 298 15.85 -5.95 7.73
C MET A 298 15.97 -4.47 7.40
N GLY A 299 16.61 -4.18 6.28
CA GLY A 299 16.71 -2.84 5.72
C GLY A 299 16.82 -2.88 4.19
N ALA A 300 17.00 -1.70 3.59
CA ALA A 300 17.36 -1.59 2.18
C ALA A 300 18.87 -1.37 2.03
N PRO A 301 19.52 -2.05 1.06
CA PRO A 301 20.92 -1.79 0.77
C PRO A 301 21.14 -0.39 0.16
N PRO A 302 22.39 0.06 0.08
CA PRO A 302 22.80 1.14 -0.82
C PRO A 302 22.26 0.92 -2.24
N SER A 303 21.84 2.00 -2.89
CA SER A 303 21.31 1.98 -4.25
C SER A 303 21.63 3.27 -5.00
N ARG A 304 21.45 3.26 -6.33
CA ARG A 304 21.62 4.46 -7.18
C ARG A 304 20.77 5.65 -6.70
N THR A 305 19.59 5.38 -6.15
CA THR A 305 18.65 6.42 -5.70
C THR A 305 18.75 6.74 -4.21
N ASN A 306 19.44 5.91 -3.42
CA ASN A 306 19.75 6.17 -2.02
C ASN A 306 21.08 5.46 -1.66
N PRO A 307 22.22 6.16 -1.77
CA PRO A 307 23.54 5.58 -1.49
C PRO A 307 23.77 5.16 -0.04
N GLU A 308 23.01 5.71 0.92
CA GLU A 308 23.21 5.44 2.34
C GLU A 308 22.54 4.15 2.83
N GLY A 309 21.70 3.52 2.00
CA GLY A 309 20.81 2.45 2.45
C GLY A 309 19.74 2.95 3.42
N GLN A 310 18.95 2.04 3.99
CA GLN A 310 17.91 2.38 4.95
C GLN A 310 17.78 1.30 6.04
N PRO A 311 18.11 1.61 7.31
CA PRO A 311 17.89 0.70 8.42
C PRO A 311 16.43 0.83 8.90
N TRP A 312 15.55 -0.03 8.39
CA TRP A 312 14.12 0.04 8.72
C TRP A 312 13.77 -0.52 10.11
N ASP A 313 14.69 -1.29 10.71
CA ASP A 313 14.50 -1.97 12.00
C ASP A 313 13.32 -2.96 12.00
N TYR A 314 12.97 -3.52 10.85
CA TYR A 314 11.94 -4.55 10.77
C TYR A 314 12.50 -5.92 11.17
N ALA A 315 11.72 -6.71 11.90
CA ALA A 315 12.01 -8.12 12.12
C ALA A 315 12.17 -8.90 10.80
N VAL A 316 13.08 -9.86 10.81
CA VAL A 316 13.29 -10.83 9.74
C VAL A 316 12.56 -12.11 10.11
N LEU A 317 11.80 -12.70 9.19
CA LEU A 317 11.14 -13.98 9.44
C LEU A 317 12.18 -15.11 9.54
N ASP A 318 12.15 -15.88 10.63
CA ASP A 318 13.14 -16.92 10.92
C ASP A 318 13.06 -18.08 9.91
N PRO A 319 14.09 -18.31 9.07
CA PRO A 319 14.12 -19.42 8.12
C PRO A 319 13.95 -20.80 8.77
N ASP A 320 14.44 -20.97 10.00
CA ASP A 320 14.33 -22.25 10.73
C ASP A 320 12.87 -22.54 11.16
N ALA A 321 12.00 -21.53 11.16
CA ALA A 321 10.58 -21.63 11.48
C ALA A 321 9.66 -21.67 10.24
N TYR A 322 10.21 -21.76 9.03
CA TYR A 322 9.40 -21.85 7.81
C TYR A 322 8.66 -23.18 7.74
N ASP A 323 9.35 -24.28 8.00
CA ASP A 323 8.81 -25.64 7.87
C ASP A 323 8.83 -26.39 9.21
N ALA A 324 7.82 -27.21 9.46
CA ALA A 324 7.77 -28.03 10.66
C ALA A 324 8.77 -29.20 10.55
N PRO A 325 9.40 -29.66 11.65
CA PRO A 325 10.37 -30.77 11.60
C PRO A 325 9.81 -32.07 11.03
N ALA A 326 8.51 -32.33 11.22
CA ALA A 326 7.80 -33.50 10.69
C ALA A 326 7.32 -33.33 9.23
N GLY A 327 7.67 -32.21 8.58
CA GLY A 327 7.13 -31.78 7.30
C GLY A 327 5.86 -30.93 7.43
N GLY A 328 5.61 -30.08 6.43
CA GLY A 328 4.49 -29.14 6.42
C GLY A 328 4.87 -27.71 6.81
N ALA A 329 3.88 -26.84 6.95
CA ALA A 329 4.08 -25.43 7.29
C ALA A 329 4.47 -25.27 8.77
N GLY A 330 5.60 -24.62 9.03
CA GLY A 330 6.00 -24.15 10.35
C GLY A 330 5.27 -22.85 10.74
N PRO A 331 5.62 -22.26 11.90
CA PRO A 331 4.96 -21.07 12.43
C PRO A 331 4.91 -19.88 11.46
N VAL A 332 6.03 -19.59 10.76
CA VAL A 332 6.10 -18.46 9.82
C VAL A 332 5.11 -18.64 8.66
N ARG A 333 5.09 -19.83 8.05
CA ARG A 333 4.16 -20.13 6.95
C ARG A 333 2.71 -20.14 7.43
N HIS A 334 2.44 -20.58 8.65
CA HIS A 334 1.08 -20.51 9.22
C HIS A 334 0.63 -19.06 9.40
N LEU A 335 1.48 -18.19 9.95
CA LEU A 335 1.20 -16.77 10.12
C LEU A 335 0.93 -16.10 8.77
N LEU A 336 1.80 -16.33 7.79
CA LEU A 336 1.68 -15.77 6.45
C LEU A 336 0.39 -16.23 5.77
N ARG A 337 0.06 -17.54 5.82
CA ARG A 337 -1.20 -18.08 5.30
C ARG A 337 -2.41 -17.38 5.90
N ARG A 338 -2.46 -17.22 7.23
CA ARG A 338 -3.57 -16.55 7.91
C ARG A 338 -3.70 -15.09 7.49
N ARG A 339 -2.58 -14.37 7.35
CA ARG A 339 -2.58 -12.99 6.86
C ARG A 339 -3.08 -12.89 5.42
N LEU A 340 -2.60 -13.77 4.54
CA LEU A 340 -2.98 -13.79 3.14
C LEU A 340 -4.44 -14.20 2.94
N ASP A 341 -4.91 -15.21 3.65
CA ASP A 341 -6.32 -15.60 3.64
C ASP A 341 -7.20 -14.43 4.10
N ARG A 342 -6.76 -13.66 5.10
CA ARG A 342 -7.48 -12.45 5.52
C ARG A 342 -7.48 -11.38 4.42
N ILE A 343 -6.35 -11.14 3.77
CA ILE A 343 -6.26 -10.18 2.65
C ILE A 343 -7.19 -10.58 1.50
N PHE A 344 -7.14 -11.82 1.01
CA PHE A 344 -7.98 -12.24 -0.12
C PHE A 344 -9.46 -12.43 0.26
N CYS A 345 -9.76 -12.62 1.55
CA CYS A 345 -11.14 -12.48 2.03
C CYS A 345 -11.66 -11.05 1.89
N ASP A 346 -10.83 -10.02 2.08
CA ASP A 346 -11.25 -8.63 2.16
C ASP A 346 -11.02 -7.85 0.83
N PHE A 347 -10.14 -8.35 -0.04
CA PHE A 347 -9.68 -7.68 -1.27
C PHE A 347 -9.71 -8.60 -2.49
N ASP A 348 -9.60 -8.03 -3.68
CA ASP A 348 -9.57 -8.75 -4.96
C ASP A 348 -8.13 -9.00 -5.45
N GLY A 349 -7.18 -8.16 -5.04
CA GLY A 349 -5.76 -8.24 -5.37
C GLY A 349 -4.86 -7.69 -4.26
N VAL A 350 -3.55 -7.77 -4.45
CA VAL A 350 -2.57 -7.36 -3.43
C VAL A 350 -1.28 -6.81 -4.05
N ARG A 351 -0.85 -5.64 -3.57
CA ARG A 351 0.54 -5.18 -3.72
C ARG A 351 1.40 -5.85 -2.65
N ILE A 352 2.51 -6.46 -3.05
CA ILE A 352 3.54 -6.95 -2.15
C ILE A 352 4.61 -5.88 -2.05
N ASP A 353 4.63 -5.19 -0.91
CA ASP A 353 5.69 -4.25 -0.55
C ASP A 353 7.01 -5.00 -0.41
N HIS A 354 8.08 -4.50 -1.02
CA HIS A 354 9.43 -5.03 -0.90
C HIS A 354 9.52 -6.57 -0.89
N PRO A 355 9.12 -7.28 -1.97
CA PRO A 355 9.08 -8.75 -2.01
C PRO A 355 10.46 -9.40 -1.78
N HIS A 356 11.55 -8.63 -1.87
CA HIS A 356 12.88 -9.07 -1.42
C HIS A 356 12.85 -9.59 0.01
N GLY A 357 12.04 -9.00 0.91
CA GLY A 357 11.90 -9.44 2.30
C GLY A 357 11.46 -10.90 2.46
N LEU A 358 10.70 -11.41 1.48
CA LEU A 358 10.17 -12.78 1.47
C LEU A 358 11.03 -13.76 0.65
N VAL A 359 11.91 -13.25 -0.19
CA VAL A 359 12.71 -14.05 -1.12
C VAL A 359 14.20 -14.02 -0.77
N CYS A 360 14.81 -12.84 -0.64
CA CYS A 360 16.23 -12.68 -0.35
C CYS A 360 16.46 -11.37 0.46
N PRO A 361 16.02 -11.33 1.73
CA PRO A 361 16.03 -10.11 2.53
C PRO A 361 17.45 -9.58 2.69
N PHE A 362 17.60 -8.25 2.66
CA PHE A 362 18.86 -7.60 2.98
C PHE A 362 18.86 -7.26 4.47
N VAL A 363 19.88 -7.73 5.18
CA VAL A 363 19.92 -7.75 6.64
C VAL A 363 21.20 -7.12 7.18
N TYR A 364 21.11 -6.58 8.39
CA TYR A 364 22.21 -6.01 9.16
C TYR A 364 22.08 -6.39 10.64
N ASP A 365 23.20 -6.41 11.36
CA ASP A 365 23.25 -6.88 12.75
C ASP A 365 22.29 -6.08 13.64
N ALA A 366 21.45 -6.79 14.39
CA ALA A 366 20.40 -6.17 15.21
C ALA A 366 20.94 -5.37 16.40
N ASP A 367 22.13 -5.74 16.89
CA ASP A 367 22.77 -5.14 18.07
C ASP A 367 23.76 -4.02 17.71
N ALA A 368 23.83 -3.60 16.44
CA ALA A 368 24.76 -2.56 16.02
C ALA A 368 24.39 -1.19 16.64
N GLU A 369 25.38 -0.52 17.24
CA GLU A 369 25.19 0.82 17.83
C GLU A 369 24.77 1.88 16.79
N ASP A 370 25.28 1.77 15.57
CA ASP A 370 24.91 2.62 14.43
C ASP A 370 24.22 1.77 13.34
N PRO A 371 22.87 1.76 13.31
CA PRO A 371 22.11 1.05 12.27
C PRO A 371 22.41 1.55 10.85
N GLY A 372 22.76 2.82 10.67
CA GLY A 372 23.12 3.40 9.38
C GLY A 372 24.44 2.85 8.85
N PHE A 373 25.44 2.71 9.72
CA PHE A 373 26.68 2.00 9.40
C PHE A 373 26.42 0.53 9.11
N ALA A 374 25.65 -0.14 9.96
CA ALA A 374 25.36 -1.56 9.85
C ALA A 374 24.66 -1.92 8.53
N VAL A 375 23.65 -1.15 8.12
CA VAL A 375 22.95 -1.41 6.86
C VAL A 375 23.83 -1.19 5.62
N ARG A 376 24.80 -0.26 5.66
CA ARG A 376 25.75 -0.09 4.54
C ARG A 376 26.69 -1.29 4.38
N HIS A 377 26.93 -2.04 5.46
CA HIS A 377 27.79 -3.23 5.47
C HIS A 377 27.01 -4.54 5.48
N GLY A 378 25.68 -4.48 5.49
CA GLY A 378 24.81 -5.64 5.52
C GLY A 378 24.95 -6.56 4.31
N ALA A 379 24.17 -7.65 4.32
CA ALA A 379 24.21 -8.67 3.27
C ALA A 379 22.85 -9.32 3.05
N ARG A 380 22.71 -10.10 1.97
CA ARG A 380 21.46 -10.82 1.69
C ARG A 380 21.44 -12.14 2.44
N LEU A 381 20.42 -12.35 3.28
CA LEU A 381 20.31 -13.48 4.22
C LEU A 381 20.62 -14.85 3.59
N PHE A 382 20.07 -15.11 2.40
CA PHE A 382 20.21 -16.40 1.72
C PHE A 382 21.31 -16.43 0.65
N CYS A 383 22.05 -15.33 0.44
CA CYS A 383 23.05 -15.21 -0.62
C CYS A 383 24.48 -15.05 -0.10
N SER A 384 24.71 -15.31 1.20
CA SER A 384 25.98 -15.02 1.89
C SER A 384 26.54 -16.28 2.56
N PRO A 385 27.08 -17.24 1.78
CA PRO A 385 27.58 -18.53 2.29
C PRO A 385 28.94 -18.43 3.01
N ASP A 386 29.71 -17.36 2.77
CA ASP A 386 31.13 -17.30 3.11
C ASP A 386 31.61 -15.88 3.52
N LEU A 387 30.77 -15.12 4.24
CA LEU A 387 31.14 -13.79 4.74
C LEU A 387 31.73 -13.86 6.15
N GLU A 388 32.99 -13.46 6.31
CA GLU A 388 33.70 -13.45 7.60
C GLU A 388 33.08 -12.48 8.63
N ASP A 389 32.53 -11.35 8.16
CA ASP A 389 31.89 -10.33 8.98
C ASP A 389 30.41 -10.62 9.28
N HIS A 390 29.83 -11.65 8.68
CA HIS A 390 28.48 -12.14 8.98
C HIS A 390 28.42 -13.68 9.01
N PRO A 391 29.15 -14.33 9.95
CA PRO A 391 29.33 -15.78 9.94
C PRO A 391 28.02 -16.56 10.13
N THR A 392 27.04 -15.98 10.81
CA THR A 392 25.72 -16.60 11.04
C THR A 392 24.92 -16.77 9.75
N LEU A 393 25.18 -15.99 8.70
CA LEU A 393 24.44 -16.09 7.44
C LEU A 393 24.73 -17.39 6.67
N ALA A 394 25.91 -17.98 6.86
CA ALA A 394 26.31 -19.18 6.15
C ALA A 394 25.34 -20.36 6.38
N ARG A 395 24.74 -20.47 7.57
CA ARG A 395 23.77 -21.54 7.88
C ARG A 395 22.47 -21.41 7.10
N PHE A 396 22.08 -20.17 6.75
CA PHE A 396 20.85 -19.88 6.02
C PHE A 396 21.04 -19.86 4.51
N ALA A 397 22.29 -19.76 4.03
CA ALA A 397 22.60 -19.60 2.62
C ALA A 397 21.93 -20.69 1.75
N ILE A 398 21.23 -20.23 0.72
CA ILE A 398 20.69 -21.08 -0.35
C ILE A 398 21.66 -21.09 -1.53
N ALA A 399 22.24 -19.93 -1.86
CA ALA A 399 23.33 -19.82 -2.84
C ALA A 399 24.61 -20.45 -2.27
N ARG A 400 25.29 -21.24 -3.09
CA ARG A 400 26.61 -21.80 -2.80
C ARG A 400 27.68 -20.81 -3.27
N THR A 401 28.91 -20.90 -2.75
CA THR A 401 30.03 -20.05 -3.23
C THR A 401 30.20 -20.11 -4.75
N ALA A 402 30.01 -21.28 -5.36
CA ALA A 402 30.12 -21.45 -6.81
C ALA A 402 28.96 -20.83 -7.61
N ASP A 403 27.90 -20.37 -6.96
CA ASP A 403 26.74 -19.70 -7.58
C ASP A 403 26.91 -18.17 -7.62
N LEU A 404 27.90 -17.66 -6.89
CA LEU A 404 28.21 -16.23 -6.79
C LEU A 404 29.02 -15.75 -8.00
N HIS A 405 29.01 -14.44 -8.23
CA HIS A 405 29.90 -13.81 -9.20
C HIS A 405 31.37 -14.18 -8.92
N ALA A 406 32.15 -14.44 -9.96
CA ALA A 406 33.57 -14.75 -9.82
C ALA A 406 34.36 -13.54 -9.32
N GLU A 407 35.50 -13.78 -8.67
CA GLU A 407 36.35 -12.69 -8.19
C GLU A 407 36.92 -11.84 -9.35
N PRO A 408 37.00 -10.50 -9.19
CA PRO A 408 36.53 -9.72 -8.03
C PRO A 408 35.00 -9.64 -7.96
N ARG A 409 34.41 -9.92 -6.80
CA ARG A 409 32.96 -9.81 -6.60
C ARG A 409 32.50 -8.35 -6.69
N PRO A 410 31.28 -8.10 -7.22
CA PRO A 410 30.64 -6.79 -7.14
C PRO A 410 30.23 -6.48 -5.69
N GLU A 411 29.65 -5.30 -5.46
CA GLU A 411 29.08 -4.97 -4.16
C GLU A 411 28.00 -5.98 -3.73
N ARG A 412 27.89 -6.25 -2.42
CA ARG A 412 27.01 -7.31 -1.85
C ARG A 412 25.53 -7.17 -2.23
N TRP A 413 25.10 -5.97 -2.60
CA TRP A 413 23.74 -5.66 -3.00
C TRP A 413 23.48 -5.71 -4.50
N ALA A 414 24.53 -5.89 -5.32
CA ALA A 414 24.44 -5.94 -6.77
C ALA A 414 23.50 -7.06 -7.24
N ASP A 415 22.81 -6.81 -8.36
CA ASP A 415 21.79 -7.72 -8.88
C ASP A 415 22.40 -9.05 -9.36
N ASP A 416 23.67 -9.01 -9.78
CA ASP A 416 24.48 -10.13 -10.25
C ASP A 416 25.42 -10.72 -9.19
N TRP A 417 25.25 -10.37 -7.90
CA TRP A 417 25.97 -11.04 -6.79
C TRP A 417 25.80 -12.57 -6.84
N VAL A 418 24.59 -13.04 -7.11
CA VAL A 418 24.29 -14.44 -7.49
C VAL A 418 24.10 -14.45 -9.00
N VAL A 419 24.76 -15.36 -9.72
CA VAL A 419 24.70 -15.41 -11.20
C VAL A 419 23.98 -16.64 -11.74
N ARG A 420 23.79 -17.68 -10.92
CA ARG A 420 23.12 -18.93 -11.31
C ARG A 420 22.43 -19.58 -10.12
N LEU A 421 21.35 -20.31 -10.39
CA LEU A 421 20.64 -21.13 -9.41
C LEU A 421 20.03 -22.35 -10.11
N ASP A 422 20.09 -23.51 -9.46
CA ASP A 422 19.33 -24.69 -9.86
C ASP A 422 17.85 -24.60 -9.41
N GLU A 423 16.99 -25.45 -9.96
CA GLU A 423 15.54 -25.41 -9.69
C GLU A 423 15.20 -25.71 -8.21
N ALA A 424 16.04 -26.51 -7.53
CA ALA A 424 15.83 -26.79 -6.11
C ALA A 424 16.15 -25.56 -5.24
N GLN A 425 17.19 -24.80 -5.60
CA GLN A 425 17.49 -23.52 -4.97
C GLN A 425 16.37 -22.51 -5.22
N VAL A 426 15.87 -22.37 -6.46
CA VAL A 426 14.74 -21.47 -6.77
C VAL A 426 13.50 -21.86 -5.96
N ALA A 427 13.20 -23.15 -5.81
CA ALA A 427 12.10 -23.61 -4.96
C ALA A 427 12.28 -23.22 -3.47
N ARG A 428 13.50 -23.24 -2.95
CA ARG A 428 13.79 -22.76 -1.58
C ARG A 428 13.62 -21.25 -1.45
N TYR A 429 14.13 -20.47 -2.41
CA TYR A 429 13.92 -19.01 -2.45
C TYR A 429 12.44 -18.63 -2.56
N SER A 430 11.65 -19.43 -3.27
CA SER A 430 10.22 -19.19 -3.49
C SER A 430 9.34 -19.57 -2.28
N ARG A 431 9.91 -20.14 -1.20
CA ARG A 431 9.13 -20.86 -0.18
C ARG A 431 8.01 -20.04 0.47
N LEU A 432 8.28 -18.79 0.86
CA LEU A 432 7.26 -17.90 1.40
C LEU A 432 6.40 -17.28 0.30
N PHE A 433 6.99 -17.00 -0.86
CA PHE A 433 6.30 -16.39 -1.99
C PHE A 433 5.23 -17.31 -2.59
N ASP A 434 5.48 -18.62 -2.59
CA ASP A 434 4.52 -19.65 -3.00
C ASP A 434 3.21 -19.55 -2.19
N GLU A 435 3.27 -19.18 -0.91
CA GLU A 435 2.07 -18.98 -0.08
C GLU A 435 1.16 -17.86 -0.59
N ILE A 436 1.75 -16.79 -1.14
CA ILE A 436 1.00 -15.65 -1.71
C ILE A 436 0.23 -16.10 -2.93
N VAL A 437 0.91 -16.78 -3.85
CA VAL A 437 0.31 -17.25 -5.11
C VAL A 437 -0.73 -18.32 -4.82
N GLU A 438 -0.44 -19.27 -3.92
CA GLU A 438 -1.41 -20.28 -3.49
C GLU A 438 -2.64 -19.66 -2.84
N ALA A 439 -2.49 -18.66 -1.96
CA ALA A 439 -3.62 -17.97 -1.35
C ALA A 439 -4.48 -17.25 -2.40
N ALA A 440 -3.87 -16.53 -3.34
CA ALA A 440 -4.61 -15.87 -4.42
C ALA A 440 -5.49 -16.88 -5.19
N LEU A 441 -4.90 -18.01 -5.59
CA LEU A 441 -5.60 -19.06 -6.34
C LEU A 441 -6.72 -19.71 -5.50
N ARG A 442 -6.49 -19.99 -4.21
CA ARG A 442 -7.50 -20.58 -3.31
C ARG A 442 -8.73 -19.69 -3.15
N HIS A 443 -8.56 -18.37 -3.18
CA HIS A 443 -9.64 -17.40 -3.05
C HIS A 443 -10.24 -16.97 -4.41
N GLY A 444 -9.82 -17.61 -5.50
CA GLY A 444 -10.36 -17.35 -6.85
C GLY A 444 -9.78 -16.13 -7.55
N SER A 445 -8.71 -15.53 -7.02
CA SER A 445 -7.94 -14.49 -7.69
C SER A 445 -6.86 -15.10 -8.59
N GLY A 446 -6.62 -14.46 -9.73
CA GLY A 446 -5.51 -14.82 -10.61
C GLY A 446 -4.18 -14.24 -10.12
N ARG A 447 -3.06 -14.84 -10.55
CA ARG A 447 -1.71 -14.32 -10.28
C ARG A 447 -1.52 -12.88 -10.76
N GLU A 448 -2.22 -12.49 -11.81
CA GLU A 448 -2.21 -11.12 -12.36
C GLU A 448 -2.78 -10.05 -11.43
N GLU A 449 -3.44 -10.45 -10.33
CA GLU A 449 -3.95 -9.55 -9.30
C GLU A 449 -2.90 -9.30 -8.20
N ILE A 450 -1.68 -9.85 -8.36
CA ILE A 450 -0.52 -9.63 -7.50
C ILE A 450 0.40 -8.59 -8.16
N ALA A 451 0.76 -7.55 -7.40
CA ALA A 451 1.64 -6.47 -7.85
C ALA A 451 2.92 -6.46 -7.01
N CYS A 452 4.07 -6.77 -7.60
CA CYS A 452 5.33 -6.89 -6.87
C CYS A 452 6.14 -5.59 -6.93
N GLU A 453 6.31 -4.93 -5.78
CA GLU A 453 7.04 -3.68 -5.70
C GLU A 453 8.57 -3.90 -5.75
N VAL A 454 9.09 -4.28 -6.91
CA VAL A 454 10.53 -4.36 -7.14
C VAL A 454 11.03 -3.10 -7.83
N LEU A 455 11.54 -2.17 -7.02
CA LEU A 455 12.03 -0.87 -7.47
C LEU A 455 13.41 -0.89 -8.13
N SER A 456 14.50 -0.58 -7.41
CA SER A 456 15.79 -0.30 -8.05
C SER A 456 16.57 -1.58 -8.37
N THR A 457 16.68 -2.49 -7.41
CA THR A 457 17.46 -3.74 -7.54
C THR A 457 16.52 -4.90 -7.80
N LEU A 458 16.81 -5.72 -8.81
CA LEU A 458 16.18 -7.02 -9.04
C LEU A 458 17.27 -8.11 -8.99
N PRO A 459 17.64 -8.55 -7.78
CA PRO A 459 18.64 -9.60 -7.61
C PRO A 459 18.23 -10.88 -8.33
N TYR A 460 19.22 -11.60 -8.86
CA TYR A 460 18.98 -12.84 -9.60
C TYR A 460 18.03 -13.82 -8.90
N PRO A 461 18.12 -14.10 -7.57
CA PRO A 461 17.17 -15.00 -6.92
C PRO A 461 15.72 -14.52 -6.97
N LEU A 462 15.49 -13.23 -6.73
CA LEU A 462 14.16 -12.63 -6.82
C LEU A 462 13.62 -12.67 -8.25
N ARG A 463 14.47 -12.38 -9.24
CA ARG A 463 14.10 -12.52 -10.65
C ARG A 463 13.60 -13.93 -10.97
N ARG A 464 14.34 -14.96 -10.55
CA ARG A 464 13.97 -16.36 -10.80
C ARG A 464 12.65 -16.75 -10.13
N VAL A 465 12.36 -16.23 -8.93
CA VAL A 465 11.08 -16.45 -8.24
C VAL A 465 9.93 -15.76 -8.96
N LEU A 466 10.12 -14.53 -9.44
CA LEU A 466 9.08 -13.82 -10.22
C LEU A 466 8.81 -14.52 -11.56
N GLU A 467 9.85 -14.93 -12.29
CA GLU A 467 9.75 -15.69 -13.55
C GLU A 467 9.00 -17.01 -13.36
N ARG A 468 9.28 -17.74 -12.28
CA ARG A 468 8.58 -18.99 -11.92
C ARG A 468 7.07 -18.82 -11.84
N HIS A 469 6.60 -17.66 -11.37
CA HIS A 469 5.17 -17.37 -11.21
C HIS A 469 4.57 -16.56 -12.37
N GLY A 470 5.39 -16.06 -13.29
CA GLY A 470 4.96 -15.18 -14.38
C GLY A 470 4.50 -13.82 -13.87
N LEU A 471 5.23 -13.26 -12.90
CA LEU A 471 4.99 -11.96 -12.28
C LEU A 471 6.08 -10.97 -12.70
N GLY A 472 5.71 -9.70 -12.87
CA GLY A 472 6.64 -8.63 -13.19
C GLY A 472 7.00 -7.77 -11.98
N ARG A 473 7.76 -6.70 -12.25
CA ARG A 473 8.20 -5.70 -11.27
C ARG A 473 7.46 -4.37 -11.45
N PHE A 474 7.71 -3.45 -10.53
CA PHE A 474 7.32 -2.05 -10.69
C PHE A 474 8.30 -1.31 -11.62
N ARG A 475 7.75 -0.47 -12.49
CA ARG A 475 8.49 0.37 -13.44
C ARG A 475 8.11 1.83 -13.20
N VAL A 476 8.89 2.52 -12.37
CA VAL A 476 8.69 3.93 -12.00
C VAL A 476 9.40 4.86 -13.00
N THR A 477 8.72 5.25 -14.08
CA THR A 477 9.34 5.85 -15.27
C THR A 477 10.03 7.19 -15.01
N GLN A 478 9.59 7.97 -14.00
CA GLN A 478 10.29 9.21 -13.66
C GLN A 478 11.70 9.01 -13.09
N LYS A 479 12.02 7.80 -12.61
CA LYS A 479 13.36 7.41 -12.15
C LYS A 479 14.27 6.89 -13.27
N ALA A 480 13.77 6.81 -14.51
CA ALA A 480 14.51 6.27 -15.64
C ALA A 480 15.73 7.11 -15.99
N SER A 481 16.86 6.44 -16.19
CA SER A 481 18.01 7.01 -16.86
C SER A 481 17.84 6.88 -18.37
N ILE A 482 17.61 8.00 -19.06
CA ILE A 482 17.54 8.00 -20.54
C ILE A 482 18.90 7.75 -21.20
N ALA A 483 20.01 7.94 -20.47
CA ALA A 483 21.36 7.71 -20.96
C ALA A 483 21.75 6.22 -20.96
N ASP A 484 21.14 5.41 -20.09
CA ASP A 484 21.38 3.98 -20.05
C ASP A 484 20.24 3.23 -20.77
N PRO A 485 20.48 2.61 -21.95
CA PRO A 485 19.46 1.86 -22.68
C PRO A 485 18.96 0.62 -21.93
N ARG A 486 19.68 0.16 -20.91
CA ARG A 486 19.31 -1.02 -20.10
C ARG A 486 18.61 -0.66 -18.80
N ASP A 487 18.43 0.62 -18.50
CA ASP A 487 17.80 1.05 -17.24
C ASP A 487 16.39 0.46 -17.15
N GLY A 488 16.13 -0.23 -16.03
CA GLY A 488 14.90 -0.96 -15.81
C GLY A 488 13.66 -0.07 -15.70
N TYR A 489 13.79 1.24 -15.51
CA TYR A 489 12.63 2.12 -15.45
C TYR A 489 12.25 2.73 -16.80
N ARG A 490 13.03 2.50 -17.86
CA ARG A 490 12.63 2.88 -19.23
C ARG A 490 11.43 2.03 -19.66
N SER A 491 10.39 2.69 -20.17
CA SER A 491 9.12 2.05 -20.52
C SER A 491 9.25 1.02 -21.64
N GLU A 492 10.18 1.19 -22.60
CA GLU A 492 10.49 0.16 -23.61
C GLU A 492 11.04 -1.15 -23.03
N ASN A 493 11.62 -1.12 -21.82
CA ASN A 493 12.21 -2.29 -21.17
C ASN A 493 11.20 -3.02 -20.27
N ALA A 494 9.93 -2.59 -20.25
CA ALA A 494 8.88 -3.27 -19.53
C ALA A 494 8.43 -4.55 -20.25
N SER A 495 7.88 -5.49 -19.48
CA SER A 495 7.25 -6.72 -19.95
C SER A 495 5.75 -6.73 -19.63
N PRO A 496 4.91 -7.55 -20.30
CA PRO A 496 3.46 -7.56 -20.09
C PRO A 496 2.96 -7.78 -18.66
N GLU A 497 3.77 -8.42 -17.82
CA GLU A 497 3.53 -8.71 -16.41
C GLU A 497 3.97 -7.59 -15.44
N ASP A 498 4.67 -6.57 -15.94
CA ASP A 498 5.16 -5.44 -15.13
C ASP A 498 4.05 -4.43 -14.82
N TRP A 499 4.14 -3.84 -13.63
CA TRP A 499 3.30 -2.70 -13.25
C TRP A 499 4.04 -1.40 -13.55
N ILE A 500 3.51 -0.58 -14.46
CA ILE A 500 4.13 0.68 -14.86
C ILE A 500 3.42 1.88 -14.24
N MET A 501 4.20 2.85 -13.80
CA MET A 501 3.72 4.07 -13.14
C MET A 501 4.72 5.21 -13.36
N ALA A 502 4.24 6.44 -13.40
CA ALA A 502 5.15 7.58 -13.43
C ALA A 502 5.81 7.80 -12.07
N GLY A 503 5.01 7.71 -10.99
CA GLY A 503 5.43 7.80 -9.60
C GLY A 503 4.52 6.97 -8.69
N ASN A 504 4.89 6.88 -7.42
CA ASN A 504 4.11 6.28 -6.34
C ASN A 504 4.15 7.18 -5.07
N HIS A 505 3.61 6.67 -3.97
CA HIS A 505 3.51 7.38 -2.68
C HIS A 505 4.87 7.83 -2.09
N ASP A 506 5.98 7.19 -2.49
CA ASP A 506 7.35 7.45 -2.03
C ASP A 506 8.16 8.36 -2.98
N THR A 507 7.52 8.86 -4.03
CA THR A 507 8.18 9.71 -5.01
C THR A 507 7.49 11.05 -5.15
N PRO A 508 8.20 12.11 -5.60
CA PRO A 508 7.55 13.35 -5.99
C PRO A 508 6.49 13.10 -7.09
N PRO A 509 5.37 13.83 -7.09
CA PRO A 509 4.44 13.83 -8.21
C PRO A 509 5.10 14.30 -9.51
N VAL A 510 4.62 13.82 -10.64
CA VAL A 510 5.14 14.13 -11.99
C VAL A 510 5.19 15.63 -12.24
N TRP A 511 4.18 16.37 -11.76
CA TRP A 511 4.08 17.82 -11.92
C TRP A 511 5.26 18.54 -11.29
N ARG A 512 5.69 18.10 -10.09
CA ARG A 512 6.92 18.58 -9.44
C ARG A 512 8.14 18.18 -10.25
N VAL A 513 8.23 16.92 -10.69
CA VAL A 513 9.39 16.43 -11.44
C VAL A 513 9.62 17.21 -12.74
N VAL A 514 8.56 17.51 -13.49
CA VAL A 514 8.66 18.31 -14.73
C VAL A 514 9.14 19.73 -14.43
N ARG A 515 8.65 20.35 -13.35
CA ARG A 515 9.14 21.67 -12.91
C ARG A 515 10.62 21.62 -12.53
N ASP A 516 11.03 20.64 -11.73
CA ASP A 516 12.41 20.46 -11.29
C ASP A 516 13.34 20.18 -12.50
N TRP A 517 12.86 19.50 -13.55
CA TRP A 517 13.60 19.35 -14.81
C TRP A 517 13.75 20.66 -15.58
N ALA A 518 12.75 21.54 -15.56
CA ALA A 518 12.86 22.87 -16.16
C ALA A 518 13.92 23.71 -15.43
N GLU A 519 13.92 23.68 -14.10
CA GLU A 519 14.90 24.39 -13.27
C GLU A 519 16.32 23.86 -13.44
N SER A 520 16.48 22.54 -13.61
CA SER A 520 17.78 21.88 -13.79
C SER A 520 18.24 21.74 -15.25
N GLY A 521 17.48 22.26 -16.23
CA GLY A 521 17.81 22.18 -17.65
C GLY A 521 17.70 20.79 -18.28
N GLN A 522 16.98 19.85 -17.64
CA GLN A 522 16.78 18.47 -18.13
C GLN A 522 15.55 18.31 -19.05
N THR A 523 14.77 19.36 -19.29
CA THR A 523 13.55 19.29 -20.11
C THR A 523 13.81 18.85 -21.55
N ALA A 524 14.77 19.46 -22.25
CA ALA A 524 15.04 19.18 -23.66
C ALA A 524 15.41 17.71 -23.96
N PRO A 525 16.34 17.06 -23.23
CA PRO A 525 16.65 15.66 -23.49
C PRO A 525 15.48 14.72 -23.14
N ARG A 526 14.69 15.04 -22.10
CA ARG A 526 13.48 14.27 -21.73
C ARG A 526 12.39 14.39 -22.80
N ALA A 527 12.14 15.60 -23.28
CA ALA A 527 11.19 15.89 -24.35
C ALA A 527 11.58 15.19 -25.66
N SER A 528 12.87 15.20 -26.00
CA SER A 528 13.38 14.51 -27.19
C SER A 528 13.17 13.00 -27.09
N TRP A 529 13.55 12.39 -25.96
CA TRP A 529 13.36 10.96 -25.73
C TRP A 529 11.87 10.54 -25.77
N LEU A 530 10.98 11.30 -25.13
CA LEU A 530 9.53 11.04 -25.19
C LEU A 530 8.97 11.21 -26.60
N ALA A 531 9.42 12.21 -27.34
CA ALA A 531 8.93 12.47 -28.68
C ALA A 531 9.28 11.36 -29.68
N GLU A 532 10.45 10.74 -29.57
CA GLU A 532 10.81 9.55 -30.36
C GLU A 532 9.81 8.40 -30.17
N ARG A 533 9.20 8.32 -28.98
CA ARG A 533 8.25 7.27 -28.62
C ARG A 533 6.80 7.64 -28.94
N LEU A 534 6.46 8.92 -28.88
CA LEU A 534 5.08 9.41 -28.93
C LEU A 534 4.70 10.14 -30.22
N ALA A 535 5.67 10.50 -31.06
CA ALA A 535 5.38 11.15 -32.32
C ALA A 535 4.56 10.24 -33.24
N PRO A 536 3.45 10.74 -33.83
CA PRO A 536 2.66 9.95 -34.76
C PRO A 536 3.48 9.48 -35.96
N ALA A 537 3.18 8.29 -36.47
CA ALA A 537 3.82 7.75 -37.67
C ALA A 537 3.73 8.75 -38.84
N GLY A 538 4.88 9.01 -39.48
CA GLY A 538 4.98 9.97 -40.59
C GLY A 538 5.14 11.44 -40.19
N THR A 539 5.27 11.74 -38.90
CA THR A 539 5.65 13.08 -38.40
C THR A 539 7.10 13.10 -37.93
N ARG A 540 7.71 14.29 -37.83
CA ARG A 540 9.08 14.42 -37.30
C ARG A 540 9.04 14.49 -35.77
N PRO A 541 9.70 13.58 -35.03
CA PRO A 541 9.75 13.63 -33.57
C PRO A 541 10.23 14.97 -33.01
N SER A 542 11.16 15.65 -33.71
CA SER A 542 11.65 16.98 -33.34
C SER A 542 10.56 18.03 -33.17
N ASP A 543 9.47 17.93 -33.91
CA ASP A 543 8.35 18.88 -33.85
C ASP A 543 7.59 18.71 -32.53
N LEU A 544 7.35 17.47 -32.08
CA LEU A 544 6.75 17.17 -30.78
C LEU A 544 7.71 17.49 -29.63
N ALA A 545 9.00 17.15 -29.77
CA ALA A 545 10.03 17.45 -28.78
C ALA A 545 10.12 18.95 -28.49
N SER A 546 10.08 19.78 -29.54
CA SER A 546 10.13 21.24 -29.43
C SER A 546 8.93 21.81 -28.69
N ARG A 547 7.75 21.22 -28.87
CA ARG A 547 6.51 21.61 -28.16
C ARG A 547 6.57 21.20 -26.69
N MET A 548 6.90 19.94 -26.40
CA MET A 548 7.08 19.44 -25.03
C MET A 548 8.15 20.22 -24.26
N ALA A 549 9.22 20.65 -24.92
CA ALA A 549 10.26 21.46 -24.28
C ALA A 549 9.78 22.87 -23.86
N ARG A 550 8.69 23.37 -24.45
CA ARG A 550 8.12 24.70 -24.17
C ARG A 550 6.85 24.65 -23.31
N ASP A 551 6.20 23.50 -23.23
CA ASP A 551 4.94 23.29 -22.51
C ASP A 551 5.11 22.15 -21.49
N ALA A 552 5.22 22.52 -20.22
CA ALA A 552 5.33 21.59 -19.10
C ALA A 552 4.12 20.66 -18.97
N GLY A 553 2.92 21.15 -19.27
CA GLY A 553 1.69 20.36 -19.24
C GLY A 553 1.73 19.28 -20.32
N LEU A 554 2.16 19.62 -21.54
CA LEU A 554 2.35 18.65 -22.62
C LEU A 554 3.45 17.63 -22.30
N LEU A 555 4.56 18.05 -21.68
CA LEU A 555 5.62 17.13 -21.26
C LEU A 555 5.12 16.14 -20.19
N ALA A 556 4.38 16.61 -19.18
CA ALA A 556 3.77 15.76 -18.17
C ALA A 556 2.79 14.75 -18.78
N HIS A 557 1.91 15.20 -19.69
CA HIS A 557 1.01 14.29 -20.42
C HIS A 557 1.75 13.33 -21.34
N GLY A 558 2.93 13.72 -21.85
CA GLY A 558 3.85 12.80 -22.54
C GLY A 558 4.32 11.67 -21.62
N LEU A 559 4.74 11.98 -20.40
CA LEU A 559 5.13 10.95 -19.41
C LEU A 559 3.97 9.98 -19.09
N PHE A 560 2.75 10.50 -18.94
CA PHE A 560 1.57 9.65 -18.70
C PHE A 560 1.19 8.83 -19.94
N ALA A 561 1.24 9.42 -21.14
CA ALA A 561 0.97 8.74 -22.40
C ALA A 561 1.95 7.57 -22.61
N ASP A 562 3.21 7.76 -22.25
CA ASP A 562 4.26 6.76 -22.38
C ASP A 562 4.01 5.50 -21.52
N LEU A 563 3.29 5.63 -20.40
CA LEU A 563 2.88 4.46 -19.61
C LEU A 563 2.04 3.50 -20.46
N PHE A 564 1.16 4.06 -21.30
CA PHE A 564 0.22 3.32 -22.13
C PHE A 564 0.79 2.85 -23.48
N THR A 565 1.98 3.31 -23.86
CA THR A 565 2.71 2.79 -25.04
C THR A 565 3.73 1.72 -24.67
N SER A 566 3.99 1.53 -23.37
CA SER A 566 4.86 0.47 -22.89
C SER A 566 4.25 -0.92 -23.12
N PRO A 567 5.06 -2.00 -23.13
CA PRO A 567 4.54 -3.37 -23.17
C PRO A 567 3.76 -3.80 -21.92
N ALA A 568 3.85 -3.06 -20.81
CA ALA A 568 3.18 -3.42 -19.56
C ALA A 568 1.65 -3.34 -19.68
N ARG A 569 0.95 -4.33 -19.12
CA ARG A 569 -0.52 -4.39 -19.18
C ARG A 569 -1.20 -3.84 -17.94
N GLN A 570 -0.43 -3.44 -16.93
CA GLN A 570 -0.93 -2.91 -15.67
C GLN A 570 -0.35 -1.51 -15.45
N VAL A 571 -1.22 -0.50 -15.46
CA VAL A 571 -0.84 0.90 -15.23
C VAL A 571 -1.38 1.34 -13.87
N MET A 572 -0.53 1.98 -13.08
CA MET A 572 -0.92 2.56 -11.78
C MET A 572 -0.58 4.04 -11.75
N ILE A 573 -1.49 4.85 -11.22
CA ILE A 573 -1.32 6.29 -11.08
C ILE A 573 -1.67 6.68 -9.64
N PHE A 574 -0.78 7.42 -8.99
CA PHE A 574 -1.03 7.92 -7.65
C PHE A 574 -2.01 9.10 -7.68
N PHE A 575 -2.92 9.21 -6.70
CA PHE A 575 -4.00 10.21 -6.75
C PHE A 575 -3.51 11.66 -6.90
N ALA A 576 -2.33 11.98 -6.36
CA ALA A 576 -1.73 13.31 -6.44
C ALA A 576 -1.48 13.71 -7.91
N ASP A 577 -1.01 12.76 -8.73
CA ASP A 577 -0.79 12.96 -10.15
C ASP A 577 -2.10 13.17 -10.91
N VAL A 578 -3.15 12.43 -10.54
CA VAL A 578 -4.49 12.61 -11.13
C VAL A 578 -4.97 14.04 -10.94
N LEU A 579 -4.78 14.59 -9.74
CA LEU A 579 -5.30 15.90 -9.35
C LEU A 579 -4.37 17.08 -9.66
N GLY A 580 -3.17 16.86 -10.20
CA GLY A 580 -2.23 17.96 -10.43
C GLY A 580 -1.55 18.50 -9.17
N ILE A 581 -1.44 17.68 -8.13
CA ILE A 581 -0.81 18.09 -6.86
C ILE A 581 0.71 18.01 -7.03
N GLU A 582 1.41 19.08 -6.68
CA GLU A 582 2.88 19.13 -6.73
C GLU A 582 3.55 18.71 -5.42
N GLU A 583 2.78 18.37 -4.39
CA GLU A 583 3.29 18.04 -3.07
C GLU A 583 3.60 16.55 -2.91
N SER A 584 4.80 16.24 -2.39
CA SER A 584 5.15 14.86 -2.02
C SER A 584 4.32 14.39 -0.83
N TYR A 585 3.76 13.18 -0.94
CA TYR A 585 3.02 12.55 0.14
C TYR A 585 3.94 11.95 1.21
N ASN A 586 5.02 11.31 0.78
CA ASN A 586 6.09 10.82 1.65
C ASN A 586 7.46 11.14 1.03
N VAL A 587 8.47 11.32 1.89
CA VAL A 587 9.88 11.38 1.50
C VAL A 587 10.61 10.25 2.25
N PRO A 588 11.00 9.16 1.55
CA PRO A 588 11.64 8.01 2.17
C PRO A 588 12.90 8.37 2.96
N GLY A 589 13.12 7.68 4.08
CA GLY A 589 14.29 7.86 4.94
C GLY A 589 14.28 9.14 5.79
N ILE A 590 13.24 9.97 5.73
CA ILE A 590 13.16 11.20 6.52
C ILE A 590 11.87 11.24 7.34
N ARG A 591 11.96 11.46 8.65
CA ARG A 591 10.80 11.75 9.50
C ARG A 591 10.51 13.26 9.45
N ARG A 592 9.38 13.64 8.85
CA ARG A 592 8.90 15.02 8.78
C ARG A 592 7.42 15.10 9.12
N ALA A 593 6.98 16.24 9.64
CA ALA A 593 5.58 16.44 10.06
C ALA A 593 4.60 16.36 8.87
N GLU A 594 5.07 16.64 7.66
CA GLU A 594 4.25 16.65 6.44
C GLU A 594 4.03 15.26 5.84
N ASN A 595 4.87 14.27 6.17
CA ASN A 595 4.72 12.92 5.64
C ASN A 595 3.39 12.31 6.08
N TRP A 596 2.75 11.57 5.17
CA TRP A 596 1.48 10.88 5.44
C TRP A 596 0.30 11.81 5.76
N THR A 597 0.42 13.12 5.42
CA THR A 597 -0.65 14.10 5.71
C THR A 597 -1.46 14.52 4.51
N LEU A 598 -0.97 14.38 3.27
CA LEU A 598 -1.69 14.89 2.08
C LEU A 598 -3.04 14.17 1.89
N ARG A 599 -4.10 14.93 1.61
CA ARG A 599 -5.45 14.43 1.29
C ARG A 599 -5.91 14.91 -0.08
N VAL A 600 -6.86 14.17 -0.64
CA VAL A 600 -7.70 14.60 -1.76
C VAL A 600 -8.46 15.86 -1.31
N PRO A 601 -8.30 17.01 -2.01
CA PRO A 601 -9.03 18.24 -1.68
C PRO A 601 -10.54 18.03 -1.74
N PRO A 602 -11.34 18.73 -0.92
CA PRO A 602 -12.79 18.51 -0.85
C PRO A 602 -13.52 18.87 -2.16
N ASP A 603 -12.97 19.79 -2.96
CA ASP A 603 -13.47 20.24 -4.25
C ASP A 603 -12.81 19.52 -5.44
N TYR A 604 -12.23 18.33 -5.21
CA TYR A 604 -11.42 17.57 -6.18
C TYR A 604 -12.04 17.46 -7.59
N VAL A 605 -13.37 17.38 -7.72
CA VAL A 605 -14.06 17.30 -9.01
C VAL A 605 -13.86 18.59 -9.82
N ASP A 606 -14.14 19.74 -9.19
CA ASP A 606 -14.04 21.05 -9.85
C ASP A 606 -12.57 21.44 -10.03
N LEU A 607 -11.72 21.14 -9.03
CA LEU A 607 -10.28 21.33 -9.10
C LEU A 607 -9.65 20.56 -10.27
N HIS A 608 -10.00 19.27 -10.43
CA HIS A 608 -9.52 18.42 -11.52
C HIS A 608 -9.93 18.98 -12.88
N ALA A 609 -11.20 19.33 -13.05
CA ALA A 609 -11.71 19.89 -14.30
C ALA A 609 -11.02 21.23 -14.65
N ALA A 610 -10.88 22.14 -13.67
CA ALA A 610 -10.23 23.43 -13.85
C ALA A 610 -8.73 23.29 -14.19
N ARG A 611 -8.04 22.32 -13.60
CA ARG A 611 -6.63 22.05 -13.89
C ARG A 611 -6.44 21.37 -15.25
N CYS A 612 -7.31 20.45 -15.65
CA CYS A 612 -7.27 19.83 -16.98
C CYS A 612 -7.44 20.87 -18.10
N ALA A 613 -8.26 21.92 -17.89
CA ALA A 613 -8.43 23.01 -18.85
C ALA A 613 -7.13 23.79 -19.17
N GLY A 614 -6.09 23.65 -18.34
CA GLY A 614 -4.75 24.20 -18.57
C GLY A 614 -3.64 23.15 -18.55
N LEU A 615 -3.95 21.87 -18.72
CA LEU A 615 -3.00 20.74 -18.64
C LEU A 615 -2.16 20.70 -17.36
N ARG A 616 -2.74 21.10 -16.22
CA ARG A 616 -2.11 21.11 -14.88
C ARG A 616 -2.57 19.97 -13.97
N ALA A 617 -3.35 19.03 -14.50
CA ALA A 617 -3.77 17.79 -13.87
C ALA A 617 -3.91 16.74 -14.98
N LEU A 618 -4.00 15.46 -14.61
CA LEU A 618 -4.05 14.39 -15.60
C LEU A 618 -5.38 14.43 -16.36
N ASP A 619 -5.32 14.82 -17.62
CA ASP A 619 -6.35 14.61 -18.61
C ASP A 619 -6.14 13.24 -19.26
N LEU A 620 -6.77 12.20 -18.70
CA LEU A 620 -6.69 10.83 -19.21
C LEU A 620 -7.07 10.72 -20.69
N PRO A 621 -8.18 11.33 -21.18
CA PRO A 621 -8.49 11.37 -22.60
C PRO A 621 -7.33 11.87 -23.46
N PHE A 622 -6.65 12.93 -23.02
CA PHE A 622 -5.50 13.45 -23.76
C PHE A 622 -4.32 12.48 -23.75
N ALA A 623 -3.95 11.92 -22.60
CA ALA A 623 -2.87 10.94 -22.48
C ALA A 623 -3.12 9.70 -23.37
N PHE A 624 -4.34 9.17 -23.37
CA PHE A 624 -4.73 8.07 -24.26
C PHE A 624 -4.65 8.45 -25.74
N ALA A 625 -5.09 9.65 -26.10
CA ALA A 625 -5.02 10.09 -27.49
C ALA A 625 -3.57 10.24 -27.98
N LEU A 626 -2.66 10.74 -27.14
CA LEU A 626 -1.22 10.76 -27.44
C LEU A 626 -0.70 9.34 -27.67
N ALA A 627 -0.99 8.41 -26.74
CA ALA A 627 -0.56 7.02 -26.84
C ALA A 627 -1.09 6.32 -28.10
N LEU A 628 -2.40 6.42 -28.38
CA LEU A 628 -3.02 5.80 -29.55
C LEU A 628 -2.46 6.33 -30.88
N ARG A 629 -2.13 7.62 -30.95
CA ARG A 629 -1.57 8.24 -32.16
C ARG A 629 -0.12 7.87 -32.43
N SER A 630 0.63 7.48 -31.40
CA SER A 630 2.03 7.05 -31.54
C SER A 630 2.18 5.66 -32.17
N GLY A 631 1.16 4.81 -32.03
CA GLY A 631 1.18 3.45 -32.55
C GLY A 631 0.98 3.35 -34.08
N PRO A 632 1.02 2.13 -34.63
CA PRO A 632 0.72 1.87 -36.03
C PRO A 632 -0.54 2.58 -36.52
N ALA A 633 -0.50 3.05 -37.77
CA ALA A 633 -1.55 3.85 -38.40
C ALA A 633 -2.81 3.03 -38.70
N ASP A 634 -3.56 2.66 -37.66
CA ASP A 634 -4.84 1.94 -37.71
C ASP A 634 -6.03 2.91 -37.71
N SER A 635 -7.09 2.59 -38.47
CA SER A 635 -8.28 3.44 -38.58
C SER A 635 -9.11 3.45 -37.29
N GLY A 636 -9.13 2.33 -36.56
CA GLY A 636 -9.78 2.22 -35.25
C GLY A 636 -9.10 3.11 -34.21
N ARG A 637 -7.77 3.00 -34.08
CA ARG A 637 -6.97 3.86 -33.18
C ARG A 637 -7.13 5.34 -33.49
N ARG A 638 -7.08 5.73 -34.77
CA ARG A 638 -7.26 7.14 -35.18
C ARG A 638 -8.63 7.67 -34.75
N ARG A 639 -9.70 6.94 -35.03
CA ARG A 639 -11.08 7.33 -34.66
C ARG A 639 -11.23 7.52 -33.16
N ILE A 640 -10.72 6.58 -32.34
CA ILE A 640 -10.81 6.68 -30.88
C ILE A 640 -9.96 7.84 -30.35
N ALA A 641 -8.73 8.02 -30.86
CA ALA A 641 -7.88 9.15 -30.48
C ALA A 641 -8.52 10.51 -30.80
N GLU A 642 -9.15 10.67 -31.97
CA GLU A 642 -9.86 11.89 -32.34
C GLU A 642 -11.07 12.16 -31.44
N ALA A 643 -11.83 11.12 -31.09
CA ALA A 643 -12.97 11.23 -30.17
C ALA A 643 -12.51 11.64 -28.76
N LEU A 644 -11.40 11.08 -28.26
CA LEU A 644 -10.80 11.46 -26.99
C LEU A 644 -10.25 12.89 -27.01
N LEU A 645 -9.56 13.31 -28.08
CA LEU A 645 -9.12 14.70 -28.26
C LEU A 645 -10.28 15.70 -28.35
N ALA A 646 -11.48 15.27 -28.74
CA ALA A 646 -12.66 16.12 -28.67
C ALA A 646 -13.14 16.37 -27.23
N ARG A 647 -12.74 15.52 -26.29
CA ARG A 647 -13.00 15.68 -24.85
C ARG A 647 -11.90 16.46 -24.13
N SER A 648 -10.77 16.71 -24.79
CA SER A 648 -9.66 17.54 -24.28
C SER A 648 -9.37 18.75 -25.19
N PRO A 649 -10.09 19.88 -25.04
CA PRO A 649 -9.82 21.09 -25.81
C PRO A 649 -8.39 21.63 -25.59
N ALA A 650 -7.90 21.59 -24.35
CA ALA A 650 -6.55 22.05 -24.00
C ALA A 650 -5.47 21.16 -24.63
N GLY A 651 -5.63 19.83 -24.55
CA GLY A 651 -4.72 18.89 -25.20
C GLY A 651 -4.71 19.01 -26.72
N ARG A 652 -5.88 19.25 -27.34
CA ARG A 652 -6.00 19.53 -28.78
C ARG A 652 -5.24 20.80 -29.17
N GLU A 653 -5.34 21.86 -28.37
CA GLU A 653 -4.63 23.11 -28.63
C GLU A 653 -3.12 22.96 -28.45
N ALA A 654 -2.66 22.25 -27.41
CA ALA A 654 -1.23 21.98 -27.20
C ALA A 654 -0.55 21.22 -28.35
N LEU A 655 -1.33 20.47 -29.14
CA LEU A 655 -0.86 19.76 -30.34
C LEU A 655 -0.87 20.59 -31.63
N ARG A 656 -1.49 21.77 -31.66
CA ARG A 656 -1.51 22.69 -32.81
C ARG A 656 -0.32 23.62 -32.78
#